data_AF-A0A9D2K9B6-F1
#
_entry.id   AF-A0A9D2K9B6-F1
#
_cell.length_a   1.000
_cell.length_b   1.000
_cell.length_c   1.000
_cell.angle_alpha   90.00
_cell.angle_beta   90.00
_cell.angle_gamma   90.00
#
_symmetry.space_group_name_H-M   'P 1'
#
loop_
_entity.id
_entity.type
_entity.pdbx_description
1 polymer ?
#
loop_
_entity_poly.entity_id
_entity_poly.type
_entity_poly.pdbx_seq_one_letter_code
_entity_poly.pdbx_strand_id
1 'polypeptide(L)'
;YEVLVNPFPIFPEHYTVPAVEHTPQRIAGRFPDMLRLTEAFPDMVVFYNGPESGASAPDHFHFQMGCRGFLPVETRFDRLRPVTVMRPGRASIAVTSAYIPGLPVITAPDGASATAAFLRVLRSLPVSPATGEPQLNILCWKNGTDYRIVVIPRKAHRPSCYFATEDRTVRISPASVDLGGVFIVPVEEDFRRVNAQVLRDIIEETVDTSWQPVIDVGLLTAPQLRVRFNQPFTGPDSREGSICGEQAFTLVDGMVEWNGKRYGRLEFKPVGSTPEEGDSRGFTLHRVKIGINFHWEREEDQMFAGGLTILPSKDGLVAINSVLTEDYLLSVISSEMNGDAPEEFLKAHAVISRSWLLARPTLGGGATGKSGSCGAPDTSDDRIIRWYDREDHSLFDVCADDHCQRYQGLLRAGNANIRRAIKATRGLVLTDGPDGAICDTRFSKCCGGVSERFSACWADEDYAYLRPVRDSNGSDSLPDLSDEQTARKWILSSPKAFCNTSDPALLSTVLNSYDQETADFYRWWVEYTQEELSDLLRRRSGIDFGSVLELRPLRRGASGRIIELLIRGTLRTVTVGKELEIRRWLSESHLYSSAFVVDTEGPAEMPERFVLHGAGWGHGVGLCQIGAAAMSAEGCTFERILSHYFRGSVLTKLY
;
A
#
# COMPACT_ATOMS: atom_id res chain seq x y z
N TYR A 1 31.60 2.50 23.91
CA TYR A 1 32.37 2.68 22.67
C TYR A 1 33.58 3.53 22.99
N GLU A 2 34.71 3.26 22.35
CA GLU A 2 35.85 4.19 22.34
C GLU A 2 35.82 5.01 21.06
N VAL A 3 36.25 6.27 21.09
CA VAL A 3 36.37 7.10 19.88
C VAL A 3 37.86 7.30 19.61
N LEU A 4 38.33 6.70 18.52
CA LEU A 4 39.75 6.66 18.16
C LEU A 4 39.95 7.33 16.81
N VAL A 5 41.10 7.97 16.60
CA VAL A 5 41.48 8.48 15.27
C VAL A 5 41.65 7.28 14.34
N ASN A 6 41.05 7.34 13.15
CA ASN A 6 41.19 6.26 12.18
C ASN A 6 42.65 6.16 11.72
N PRO A 7 43.29 4.98 11.77
CA PRO A 7 44.70 4.82 11.39
C PRO A 7 44.98 5.07 9.91
N PHE A 8 43.95 5.01 9.06
CA PHE A 8 44.02 5.27 7.62
C PHE A 8 42.93 6.30 7.25
N PRO A 9 43.12 7.59 7.62
CA PRO A 9 42.10 8.60 7.43
C PRO A 9 41.85 8.89 5.95
N ILE A 10 40.57 8.89 5.55
CA ILE A 10 40.08 9.27 4.22
C ILE A 10 39.44 10.66 4.28
N PHE A 11 38.73 10.93 5.39
CA PHE A 11 38.22 12.25 5.70
C PHE A 11 39.30 13.10 6.37
N PRO A 12 39.25 14.44 6.23
CA PRO A 12 40.07 15.35 7.03
C PRO A 12 39.99 15.06 8.53
N GLU A 13 38.77 14.81 9.03
CA GLU A 13 38.54 14.27 10.37
C GLU A 13 37.86 12.91 10.24
N HIS A 14 38.57 11.84 10.60
CA HIS A 14 38.11 10.47 10.46
C HIS A 14 38.34 9.70 11.77
N TYR A 15 37.28 9.12 12.31
CA TYR A 15 37.30 8.36 13.56
C TYR A 15 36.76 6.95 13.36
N THR A 16 37.35 6.01 14.10
CA THR A 16 36.83 4.64 14.28
C THR A 16 36.25 4.55 15.69
N VAL A 17 35.05 3.99 15.80
CA VAL A 17 34.29 3.92 17.05
C VAL A 17 33.98 2.46 17.40
N PRO A 18 34.97 1.68 17.88
CA PRO A 18 34.77 0.28 18.22
C PRO A 18 33.96 0.09 19.50
N ALA A 19 33.21 -1.02 19.55
CA ALA A 19 32.68 -1.53 20.80
C ALA A 19 33.85 -1.97 21.72
N VAL A 20 33.73 -1.70 23.01
CA VAL A 20 34.74 -2.09 24.01
C VAL A 20 34.82 -3.61 24.15
N GLU A 21 33.67 -4.28 23.97
CA GLU A 21 33.56 -5.74 23.97
C GLU A 21 33.61 -6.28 22.55
N HIS A 22 34.24 -7.45 22.38
CA HIS A 22 34.22 -8.20 21.14
C HIS A 22 32.83 -8.78 20.93
N THR A 23 32.03 -8.09 20.12
CA THR A 23 30.70 -8.55 19.72
C THR A 23 30.59 -8.59 18.21
N PRO A 24 29.88 -9.57 17.63
CA PRO A 24 29.68 -9.63 16.18
C PRO A 24 29.15 -8.32 15.59
N GLN A 25 29.56 -8.01 14.36
CA GLN A 25 29.07 -6.88 13.58
C GLN A 25 27.57 -7.11 13.28
N ARG A 26 26.68 -6.66 14.17
CA ARG A 26 25.20 -6.75 14.05
C ARG A 26 24.48 -5.47 14.44
N ILE A 27 23.73 -4.87 13.52
CA ILE A 27 23.21 -3.49 13.67
C ILE A 27 21.86 -3.39 14.38
N ALA A 28 20.98 -4.40 14.27
CA ALA A 28 19.57 -4.28 14.70
C ALA A 28 19.39 -3.77 16.15
N GLY A 29 20.18 -4.30 17.09
CA GLY A 29 20.15 -3.89 18.51
C GLY A 29 21.02 -2.68 18.85
N ARG A 30 21.85 -2.21 17.91
CA ARG A 30 22.84 -1.13 18.10
C ARG A 30 22.55 0.11 17.26
N PHE A 31 21.53 0.09 16.41
CA PHE A 31 21.10 1.27 15.65
C PHE A 31 20.80 2.50 16.53
N PRO A 32 20.15 2.37 17.71
CA PRO A 32 19.99 3.50 18.63
C PRO A 32 21.33 4.13 19.07
N ASP A 33 22.40 3.36 19.15
CA ASP A 33 23.74 3.88 19.48
C ASP A 33 24.31 4.71 18.33
N MET A 34 24.05 4.31 17.07
CA MET A 34 24.39 5.11 15.90
C MET A 34 23.72 6.49 15.97
N LEU A 35 22.43 6.55 16.32
CA LEU A 35 21.69 7.80 16.45
C LEU A 35 22.22 8.68 17.59
N ARG A 36 22.59 8.08 18.72
CA ARG A 36 23.22 8.80 19.84
C ARG A 36 24.57 9.41 19.44
N LEU A 37 25.38 8.69 18.66
CA LEU A 37 26.62 9.23 18.11
C LEU A 37 26.34 10.41 17.18
N THR A 38 25.35 10.29 16.29
CA THR A 38 24.97 11.37 15.38
C THR A 38 24.47 12.61 16.14
N GLU A 39 23.77 12.43 17.27
CA GLU A 39 23.33 13.54 18.13
C GLU A 39 24.49 14.19 18.89
N ALA A 40 25.45 13.39 19.38
CA ALA A 40 26.62 13.89 20.10
C ALA A 40 27.63 14.59 19.18
N PHE A 41 27.69 14.21 17.91
CA PHE A 41 28.62 14.74 16.90
C PHE A 41 27.86 15.23 15.66
N PRO A 42 27.10 16.34 15.74
CA PRO A 42 26.22 16.81 14.66
C PRO A 42 26.95 17.25 13.39
N ASP A 43 28.25 17.57 13.50
CA ASP A 43 29.13 17.96 12.39
C ASP A 43 29.76 16.75 11.67
N MET A 44 29.41 15.53 12.09
CA MET A 44 29.91 14.28 11.53
C MET A 44 28.82 13.49 10.80
N VAL A 45 29.22 12.70 9.82
CA VAL A 45 28.45 11.59 9.28
C VAL A 45 28.90 10.33 9.99
N VAL A 46 27.99 9.67 10.68
CA VAL A 46 28.21 8.35 11.27
C VAL A 46 27.89 7.29 10.23
N PHE A 47 28.73 6.28 10.09
CA PHE A 47 28.51 5.22 9.12
C PHE A 47 28.88 3.84 9.63
N TYR A 48 28.20 2.85 9.06
CA TYR A 48 28.26 1.46 9.45
C TYR A 48 28.46 0.59 8.22
N ASN A 49 29.49 -0.24 8.26
CA ASN A 49 29.69 -1.30 7.28
C ASN A 49 29.23 -2.62 7.91
N GLY A 50 28.24 -3.26 7.31
CA GLY A 50 27.79 -4.59 7.73
C GLY A 50 28.88 -5.64 7.57
N PRO A 51 28.66 -6.85 8.11
CA PRO A 51 29.59 -7.95 7.96
C PRO A 51 29.86 -8.21 6.47
N GLU A 52 31.11 -8.50 6.12
CA GLU A 52 31.53 -8.73 4.73
C GLU A 52 31.26 -7.52 3.81
N SER A 53 31.44 -6.29 4.31
CA SER A 53 31.37 -5.06 3.51
C SER A 53 32.64 -4.22 3.64
N GLY A 54 33.31 -3.99 2.51
CA GLY A 54 34.61 -3.32 2.50
C GLY A 54 35.66 -4.10 3.30
N ALA A 55 36.36 -3.42 4.20
CA ALA A 55 37.38 -4.00 5.07
C ALA A 55 36.89 -4.31 6.51
N SER A 56 35.57 -4.36 6.75
CA SER A 56 35.03 -4.59 8.09
C SER A 56 35.39 -5.98 8.63
N ALA A 57 35.90 -6.05 9.87
CA ALA A 57 36.05 -7.30 10.61
C ALA A 57 34.66 -7.79 11.09
N PRO A 58 34.21 -9.01 10.70
CA PRO A 58 32.86 -9.49 11.04
C PRO A 58 32.67 -9.81 12.53
N ASP A 59 33.77 -10.01 13.26
CA ASP A 59 33.85 -10.44 14.65
C ASP A 59 33.95 -9.28 15.66
N HIS A 60 34.12 -8.04 15.21
CA HIS A 60 34.22 -6.87 16.09
C HIS A 60 33.39 -5.68 15.63
N PHE A 61 32.29 -5.44 16.37
CA PHE A 61 31.39 -4.33 16.14
C PHE A 61 32.09 -2.97 16.21
N HIS A 62 32.01 -2.19 15.14
CA HIS A 62 32.47 -0.80 15.13
C HIS A 62 31.60 0.09 14.21
N PHE A 63 31.50 1.37 14.59
CA PHE A 63 31.08 2.45 13.71
C PHE A 63 32.31 3.21 13.20
N GLN A 64 32.10 4.08 12.22
CA GLN A 64 33.07 5.07 11.78
C GLN A 64 32.39 6.43 11.68
N MET A 65 33.15 7.51 11.81
CA MET A 65 32.64 8.88 11.70
C MET A 65 33.58 9.73 10.86
N GLY A 66 33.03 10.49 9.90
CA GLY A 66 33.79 11.41 9.05
C GLY A 66 33.15 12.79 9.03
N CYS A 67 33.94 13.86 8.87
CA CYS A 67 33.39 15.21 8.82
C CYS A 67 32.35 15.39 7.69
N ARG A 68 31.30 16.16 7.97
CA ARG A 68 30.30 16.55 6.97
C ARG A 68 30.91 17.42 5.85
N GLY A 69 30.20 17.53 4.73
CA GLY A 69 30.66 18.28 3.56
C GLY A 69 31.53 17.47 2.60
N PHE A 70 31.94 16.25 2.97
CA PHE A 70 32.82 15.40 2.15
C PHE A 70 32.05 14.49 1.18
N LEU A 71 30.89 13.95 1.58
CA LEU A 71 30.15 12.95 0.80
C LEU A 71 29.14 13.60 -0.15
N PRO A 72 29.12 13.26 -1.46
CA PRO A 72 28.10 13.72 -2.39
C PRO A 72 26.65 13.35 -2.01
N VAL A 73 26.44 12.15 -1.45
CA VAL A 73 25.11 11.71 -0.97
C VAL A 73 24.59 12.61 0.17
N GLU A 74 25.49 13.14 0.99
CA GLU A 74 25.15 14.05 2.09
C GLU A 74 24.92 15.48 1.59
N THR A 75 25.89 16.03 0.84
CA THR A 75 25.87 17.42 0.37
C THR A 75 24.84 17.69 -0.74
N ARG A 76 24.45 16.66 -1.50
CA ARG A 76 23.52 16.78 -2.64
C ARG A 76 22.32 15.83 -2.50
N PHE A 77 21.87 15.62 -1.27
CA PHE A 77 20.76 14.71 -0.95
C PHE A 77 19.51 14.91 -1.82
N ASP A 78 19.10 16.15 -2.09
CA ASP A 78 17.90 16.43 -2.89
C ASP A 78 18.04 15.94 -4.34
N ARG A 79 19.28 15.80 -4.84
CA ARG A 79 19.54 15.22 -6.17
C ARG A 79 19.34 13.71 -6.23
N LEU A 80 19.21 13.03 -5.09
CA LEU A 80 18.80 11.62 -5.03
C LEU A 80 17.32 11.44 -5.37
N ARG A 81 16.54 12.55 -5.37
CA ARG A 81 15.11 12.60 -5.68
C ARG A 81 14.32 11.51 -4.93
N PRO A 82 14.36 11.53 -3.58
CA PRO A 82 13.71 10.51 -2.78
C PRO A 82 12.17 10.63 -2.89
N VAL A 83 11.51 9.55 -3.27
CA VAL A 83 10.04 9.46 -3.34
C VAL A 83 9.54 8.72 -2.10
N THR A 84 8.70 9.37 -1.29
CA THR A 84 8.19 8.77 -0.05
C THR A 84 7.24 7.61 -0.35
N VAL A 85 7.50 6.45 0.26
CA VAL A 85 6.71 5.20 0.08
C VAL A 85 6.05 4.72 1.37
N MET A 86 6.49 5.20 2.54
CA MET A 86 5.87 4.90 3.84
C MET A 86 6.08 6.06 4.81
N ARG A 87 5.18 6.18 5.80
CA ARG A 87 5.26 7.18 6.87
C ARG A 87 5.02 6.53 8.25
N PRO A 88 5.97 5.76 8.80
CA PRO A 88 5.78 5.13 10.11
C PRO A 88 5.98 6.16 11.22
N GLY A 89 4.94 6.40 12.03
CA GLY A 89 5.04 7.39 13.10
C GLY A 89 5.30 8.81 12.54
N ARG A 90 6.32 9.48 13.08
CA ARG A 90 6.76 10.80 12.59
C ARG A 90 7.91 10.71 11.58
N ALA A 91 8.32 9.51 11.17
CA ALA A 91 9.35 9.31 10.18
C ALA A 91 8.74 9.10 8.78
N SER A 92 9.53 9.39 7.75
CA SER A 92 9.23 9.02 6.36
C SER A 92 10.29 8.07 5.84
N ILE A 93 9.86 6.99 5.17
CA ILE A 93 10.73 6.12 4.39
C ILE A 93 10.48 6.45 2.92
N ALA A 94 11.53 6.80 2.20
CA ALA A 94 11.53 7.13 0.80
C ALA A 94 12.49 6.22 0.01
N VAL A 95 12.31 6.18 -1.30
CA VAL A 95 13.18 5.45 -2.24
C VAL A 95 13.83 6.44 -3.19
N THR A 96 15.15 6.33 -3.37
CA THR A 96 15.88 7.17 -4.32
C THR A 96 15.50 6.84 -5.76
N SER A 97 15.42 7.86 -6.61
CA SER A 97 15.22 7.69 -8.07
C SER A 97 16.42 8.14 -8.89
N ALA A 98 17.47 8.67 -8.24
CA ALA A 98 18.68 9.16 -8.89
C ALA A 98 19.96 8.76 -8.11
N TYR A 99 21.11 8.84 -8.79
CA TYR A 99 22.42 8.30 -8.39
C TYR A 99 22.44 6.76 -8.27
N ILE A 100 21.80 6.20 -7.25
CA ILE A 100 21.55 4.76 -7.11
C ILE A 100 20.05 4.61 -6.86
N PRO A 101 19.23 4.32 -7.89
CA PRO A 101 17.79 4.14 -7.73
C PRO A 101 17.47 2.92 -6.84
N GLY A 102 16.37 2.97 -6.09
CA GLY A 102 15.92 1.84 -5.28
C GLY A 102 16.46 1.79 -3.84
N LEU A 103 17.23 2.80 -3.39
CA LEU A 103 17.76 2.80 -2.03
C LEU A 103 16.74 3.35 -1.02
N PRO A 104 16.49 2.64 0.09
CA PRO A 104 15.69 3.16 1.19
C PRO A 104 16.41 4.29 1.94
N VAL A 105 15.70 5.40 2.12
CA VAL A 105 16.15 6.60 2.82
C VAL A 105 15.13 6.98 3.87
N ILE A 106 15.60 7.24 5.09
CA ILE A 106 14.75 7.60 6.23
C ILE A 106 15.03 9.06 6.60
N THR A 107 13.95 9.81 6.76
CA THR A 107 13.98 11.12 7.43
C THR A 107 13.13 11.02 8.69
N ALA A 108 13.67 11.44 9.84
CA ALA A 108 12.97 11.34 11.12
C ALA A 108 13.34 12.49 12.06
N PRO A 109 12.38 13.06 12.80
CA PRO A 109 12.65 14.18 13.71
C PRO A 109 13.24 13.76 15.06
N ASP A 110 13.14 12.47 15.41
CA ASP A 110 13.59 11.93 16.69
C ASP A 110 14.11 10.50 16.55
N GLY A 111 14.91 10.07 17.53
CA GLY A 111 15.58 8.77 17.48
C GLY A 111 14.64 7.56 17.62
N ALA A 112 13.49 7.71 18.26
CA ALA A 112 12.51 6.63 18.38
C ALA A 112 11.82 6.37 17.04
N SER A 113 11.38 7.44 16.37
CA SER A 113 10.82 7.41 15.01
C SER A 113 11.85 6.87 14.00
N ALA A 114 13.11 7.31 14.09
CA ALA A 114 14.21 6.82 13.26
C ALA A 114 14.44 5.32 13.44
N THR A 115 14.47 4.83 14.70
CA THR A 115 14.65 3.41 15.01
C THR A 115 13.50 2.56 14.49
N ALA A 116 12.26 3.00 14.69
CA ALA A 116 11.07 2.29 14.20
C ALA A 116 11.09 2.17 12.67
N ALA A 117 11.39 3.26 11.97
CA ALA A 117 11.52 3.27 10.51
C ALA A 117 12.66 2.36 10.02
N PHE A 118 13.83 2.41 10.67
CA PHE A 118 14.98 1.58 10.32
C PHE A 118 14.68 0.09 10.50
N LEU A 119 14.11 -0.31 11.63
CA LEU A 119 13.72 -1.70 11.86
C LEU A 119 12.68 -2.17 10.82
N ARG A 120 11.82 -1.27 10.35
CA ARG A 120 10.87 -1.58 9.27
C ARG A 120 11.57 -1.85 7.93
N VAL A 121 12.57 -1.05 7.57
CA VAL A 121 13.45 -1.31 6.40
C VAL A 121 14.20 -2.63 6.57
N LEU A 122 14.78 -2.88 7.75
CA LEU A 122 15.57 -4.07 8.03
C LEU A 122 14.74 -5.36 7.94
N ARG A 123 13.47 -5.33 8.34
CA ARG A 123 12.56 -6.48 8.30
C ARG A 123 12.31 -7.01 6.88
N SER A 124 12.45 -6.19 5.84
CA SER A 124 12.21 -6.60 4.45
C SER A 124 13.45 -7.10 3.72
N LEU A 125 14.63 -6.97 4.35
CA LEU A 125 15.89 -7.38 3.75
C LEU A 125 16.19 -8.86 4.01
N PRO A 126 16.79 -9.57 3.03
CA PRO A 126 17.19 -10.96 3.22
C PRO A 126 18.29 -11.05 4.28
N VAL A 127 18.12 -11.97 5.23
CA VAL A 127 19.10 -12.23 6.28
C VAL A 127 20.11 -13.24 5.77
N SER A 128 21.41 -12.92 5.83
CA SER A 128 22.46 -13.89 5.51
C SER A 128 22.50 -14.99 6.58
N PRO A 129 22.38 -16.28 6.21
CA PRO A 129 22.53 -17.38 7.15
C PRO A 129 23.89 -17.40 7.85
N ALA A 130 24.94 -16.90 7.17
CA ALA A 130 26.31 -16.90 7.69
C ALA A 130 26.50 -15.85 8.80
N THR A 131 25.93 -14.65 8.63
CA THR A 131 26.16 -13.52 9.56
C THR A 131 25.01 -13.35 10.57
N GLY A 132 23.82 -13.85 10.24
CA GLY A 132 22.62 -13.72 11.06
C GLY A 132 21.94 -12.34 10.96
N GLU A 133 22.34 -11.51 9.99
CA GLU A 133 21.67 -10.26 9.65
C GLU A 133 21.76 -9.96 8.14
N PRO A 134 20.98 -8.99 7.62
CA PRO A 134 21.14 -8.54 6.24
C PRO A 134 22.49 -7.86 5.99
N GLN A 135 23.10 -8.14 4.84
CA GLN A 135 24.30 -7.39 4.41
C GLN A 135 23.87 -5.99 3.94
N LEU A 136 24.42 -4.95 4.57
CA LEU A 136 24.09 -3.56 4.26
C LEU A 136 25.18 -2.58 4.68
N ASN A 137 25.15 -1.38 4.11
CA ASN A 137 25.86 -0.20 4.58
C ASN A 137 24.85 0.86 5.06
N ILE A 138 25.26 1.70 6.02
CA ILE A 138 24.41 2.80 6.53
C ILE A 138 25.23 4.08 6.61
N LEU A 139 24.64 5.17 6.14
CA LEU A 139 25.11 6.54 6.38
C LEU A 139 24.05 7.26 7.22
N CYS A 140 24.45 7.94 8.29
CA CYS A 140 23.54 8.72 9.15
C CYS A 140 24.16 10.08 9.50
N TRP A 141 23.38 11.16 9.37
CA TRP A 141 23.80 12.50 9.77
C TRP A 141 22.60 13.35 10.20
N LYS A 142 22.87 14.49 10.87
CA LYS A 142 21.86 15.50 11.20
C LYS A 142 21.70 16.50 10.05
N ASN A 143 20.47 16.83 9.72
CA ASN A 143 20.12 17.90 8.80
C ASN A 143 19.12 18.84 9.50
N GLY A 144 19.63 19.91 10.11
CA GLY A 144 18.86 20.69 11.06
C GLY A 144 18.54 19.84 12.30
N THR A 145 17.25 19.72 12.63
CA THR A 145 16.79 18.89 13.74
C THR A 145 16.65 17.41 13.39
N ASP A 146 16.56 17.09 12.09
CA ASP A 146 16.15 15.77 11.64
C ASP A 146 17.35 14.85 11.37
N TYR A 147 17.15 13.56 11.58
CA TYR A 147 18.06 12.52 11.11
C TYR A 147 17.81 12.23 9.64
N ARG A 148 18.89 12.16 8.85
CA ARG A 148 18.89 11.57 7.52
C ARG A 148 19.68 10.27 7.58
N ILE A 149 19.05 9.18 7.15
CA ILE A 149 19.66 7.86 7.13
C ILE A 149 19.52 7.28 5.73
N VAL A 150 20.63 6.88 5.13
CA VAL A 150 20.64 6.14 3.86
C VAL A 150 21.03 4.71 4.18
N VAL A 151 20.14 3.77 3.85
CA VAL A 151 20.38 2.33 4.01
C VAL A 151 20.69 1.76 2.63
N ILE A 152 21.80 1.04 2.52
CA ILE A 152 22.30 0.54 1.25
C ILE A 152 22.40 -0.99 1.34
N PRO A 153 21.34 -1.71 0.95
CA PRO A 153 21.36 -3.16 0.92
C PRO A 153 22.44 -3.70 -0.01
N ARG A 154 23.06 -4.81 0.37
CA ARG A 154 24.18 -5.42 -0.38
C ARG A 154 23.81 -6.83 -0.81
N LYS A 155 24.22 -7.20 -2.02
CA LYS A 155 24.11 -8.57 -2.57
C LYS A 155 25.45 -9.23 -2.84
N ALA A 156 26.55 -8.47 -2.80
CA ALA A 156 27.90 -9.00 -2.91
C ALA A 156 28.90 -8.14 -2.12
N HIS A 157 29.91 -8.80 -1.54
CA HIS A 157 31.02 -8.16 -0.85
C HIS A 157 31.93 -7.39 -1.83
N ARG A 158 32.31 -8.02 -2.94
CA ARG A 158 33.25 -7.50 -3.93
C ARG A 158 32.72 -7.65 -5.36
N PRO A 159 32.97 -6.67 -6.24
CA PRO A 159 32.61 -6.74 -7.65
C PRO A 159 33.54 -7.71 -8.42
N SER A 160 33.11 -8.13 -9.59
CA SER A 160 33.83 -9.00 -10.52
C SER A 160 35.20 -8.43 -10.92
N CYS A 161 35.30 -7.11 -11.10
CA CYS A 161 36.55 -6.42 -11.45
C CYS A 161 37.64 -6.55 -10.38
N TYR A 162 37.28 -6.85 -9.12
CA TYR A 162 38.22 -7.10 -8.04
C TYR A 162 39.03 -8.39 -8.29
N PHE A 163 38.43 -9.37 -8.96
CA PHE A 163 39.00 -10.69 -9.21
C PHE A 163 39.52 -10.87 -10.65
N ALA A 164 39.46 -9.81 -11.47
CA ALA A 164 39.94 -9.86 -12.85
C ALA A 164 41.48 -10.00 -12.93
N THR A 165 41.98 -10.44 -14.09
CA THR A 165 43.41 -10.53 -14.41
C THR A 165 44.11 -9.17 -14.37
N GLU A 166 45.43 -9.15 -14.16
CA GLU A 166 46.21 -7.93 -13.88
C GLU A 166 45.99 -6.78 -14.87
N ASP A 167 45.67 -7.07 -16.13
CA ASP A 167 45.37 -6.08 -17.18
C ASP A 167 44.00 -5.39 -17.04
N ARG A 168 43.09 -5.97 -16.26
CA ARG A 168 41.70 -5.53 -16.05
C ARG A 168 41.29 -5.40 -14.59
N THR A 169 42.14 -5.81 -13.64
CA THR A 169 41.85 -5.71 -12.20
C THR A 169 41.63 -4.26 -11.79
N VAL A 170 40.57 -4.04 -11.01
CA VAL A 170 40.32 -2.80 -10.26
C VAL A 170 40.00 -3.21 -8.82
N ARG A 171 40.91 -2.93 -7.89
CA ARG A 171 40.86 -3.42 -6.50
C ARG A 171 39.99 -2.53 -5.60
N ILE A 172 38.73 -2.37 -6.00
CA ILE A 172 37.73 -1.63 -5.23
C ILE A 172 36.79 -2.63 -4.55
N SER A 173 36.70 -2.55 -3.22
CA SER A 173 35.68 -3.26 -2.43
C SER A 173 34.80 -2.19 -1.79
N PRO A 174 33.66 -1.84 -2.41
CA PRO A 174 32.90 -0.67 -1.99
C PRO A 174 32.37 -0.84 -0.57
N ALA A 175 32.41 0.25 0.20
CA ALA A 175 31.86 0.38 1.54
C ALA A 175 30.95 1.63 1.63
N SER A 176 30.59 2.07 2.84
CA SER A 176 29.70 3.22 3.04
C SER A 176 30.23 4.51 2.40
N VAL A 177 31.55 4.73 2.40
CA VAL A 177 32.18 5.95 1.84
C VAL A 177 32.11 5.94 0.31
N ASP A 178 32.46 4.82 -0.32
CA ASP A 178 32.41 4.65 -1.77
C ASP A 178 30.99 4.84 -2.30
N LEU A 179 30.04 4.14 -1.67
CA LEU A 179 28.62 4.22 -2.04
C LEU A 179 28.01 5.58 -1.64
N GLY A 180 28.61 6.29 -0.70
CA GLY A 180 28.33 7.70 -0.38
C GLY A 180 28.77 8.70 -1.45
N GLY A 181 29.46 8.24 -2.50
CA GLY A 181 29.85 9.01 -3.68
C GLY A 181 31.35 9.32 -3.78
N VAL A 182 32.19 8.76 -2.90
CA VAL A 182 33.64 8.98 -2.91
C VAL A 182 34.37 7.64 -2.95
N PHE A 183 34.67 7.16 -4.16
CA PHE A 183 35.38 5.89 -4.36
C PHE A 183 36.88 6.04 -4.05
N ILE A 184 37.38 5.23 -3.13
CA ILE A 184 38.77 5.29 -2.68
C ILE A 184 39.62 4.30 -3.48
N VAL A 185 40.58 4.83 -4.23
CA VAL A 185 41.42 4.03 -5.14
C VAL A 185 42.90 4.30 -4.83
N PRO A 186 43.50 3.54 -3.89
CA PRO A 186 44.86 3.81 -3.43
C PRO A 186 45.94 3.40 -4.44
N VAL A 187 45.61 2.52 -5.39
CA VAL A 187 46.52 2.05 -6.44
C VAL A 187 46.37 2.95 -7.66
N GLU A 188 47.45 3.62 -8.07
CA GLU A 188 47.43 4.58 -9.19
C GLU A 188 46.98 3.95 -10.52
N GLU A 189 47.41 2.71 -10.78
CA GLU A 189 47.01 1.97 -11.97
C GLU A 189 45.49 1.75 -12.02
N ASP A 190 44.91 1.30 -10.90
CA ASP A 190 43.46 1.11 -10.77
C ASP A 190 42.73 2.45 -10.93
N PHE A 191 43.27 3.55 -10.37
CA PHE A 191 42.69 4.89 -10.49
C PHE A 191 42.61 5.34 -11.96
N ARG A 192 43.66 5.08 -12.74
CA ARG A 192 43.69 5.40 -14.17
C ARG A 192 42.72 4.55 -15.00
N ARG A 193 42.37 3.35 -14.52
CA ARG A 193 41.42 2.43 -15.18
C ARG A 193 39.96 2.75 -14.85
N VAL A 194 39.70 3.32 -13.68
CA VAL A 194 38.35 3.69 -13.23
C VAL A 194 37.76 4.78 -14.11
N ASN A 195 36.51 4.55 -14.53
CA ASN A 195 35.69 5.53 -15.22
C ASN A 195 34.22 5.35 -14.81
N ALA A 196 33.32 6.17 -15.35
CA ALA A 196 31.91 6.13 -15.00
C ALA A 196 31.23 4.77 -15.27
N GLN A 197 31.67 4.01 -16.28
CA GLN A 197 31.14 2.67 -16.55
C GLN A 197 31.57 1.69 -15.47
N VAL A 198 32.87 1.65 -15.15
CA VAL A 198 33.42 0.77 -14.11
C VAL A 198 32.73 1.01 -12.76
N LEU A 199 32.52 2.27 -12.37
CA LEU A 199 31.83 2.58 -11.12
C LEU A 199 30.36 2.15 -11.12
N ARG A 200 29.67 2.27 -12.27
CA ARG A 200 28.29 1.77 -12.42
C ARG A 200 28.25 0.25 -12.27
N ASP A 201 29.13 -0.46 -12.95
CA ASP A 201 29.22 -1.93 -12.88
C ASP A 201 29.48 -2.38 -11.43
N ILE A 202 30.39 -1.72 -10.71
CA ILE A 202 30.67 -2.00 -9.30
C ILE A 202 29.41 -1.82 -8.44
N ILE A 203 28.67 -0.72 -8.62
CA ILE A 203 27.44 -0.46 -7.87
C ILE A 203 26.38 -1.51 -8.22
N GLU A 204 26.15 -1.77 -9.51
CA GLU A 204 25.16 -2.73 -9.99
C GLU A 204 25.44 -4.16 -9.52
N GLU A 205 26.70 -4.56 -9.39
CA GLU A 205 27.09 -5.90 -8.91
C GLU A 205 27.00 -6.03 -7.39
N THR A 206 27.24 -4.95 -6.63
CA THR A 206 27.39 -5.02 -5.17
C THR A 206 26.17 -4.57 -4.37
N VAL A 207 25.36 -3.67 -4.93
CA VAL A 207 24.19 -3.07 -4.28
C VAL A 207 22.91 -3.81 -4.70
N ASP A 208 22.06 -4.10 -3.72
CA ASP A 208 20.71 -4.60 -3.97
C ASP A 208 19.72 -3.42 -4.00
N THR A 209 19.28 -3.09 -5.21
CA THR A 209 18.30 -2.03 -5.48
C THR A 209 16.86 -2.54 -5.56
N SER A 210 16.64 -3.84 -5.28
CA SER A 210 15.33 -4.47 -5.34
C SER A 210 14.49 -4.29 -4.06
N TRP A 211 14.97 -3.49 -3.11
CA TRP A 211 14.26 -3.24 -1.86
C TRP A 211 12.83 -2.75 -2.10
N GLN A 212 11.90 -3.30 -1.33
CA GLN A 212 10.51 -2.92 -1.36
C GLN A 212 9.95 -2.87 0.06
N PRO A 213 8.90 -2.06 0.30
CA PRO A 213 8.21 -2.02 1.59
C PRO A 213 7.59 -3.35 2.00
N VAL A 214 7.64 -3.65 3.31
CA VAL A 214 6.78 -4.65 3.96
C VAL A 214 5.54 -3.97 4.48
N ILE A 215 4.39 -4.56 4.20
CA ILE A 215 3.05 -4.11 4.57
C ILE A 215 2.52 -5.03 5.67
N ASP A 216 2.00 -4.44 6.74
CA ASP A 216 1.32 -5.16 7.81
C ASP A 216 -0.20 -5.09 7.55
N VAL A 217 -0.81 -6.23 7.25
CA VAL A 217 -2.24 -6.36 6.91
C VAL A 217 -3.02 -6.97 8.06
N GLY A 218 -4.04 -6.28 8.56
CA GLY A 218 -4.97 -6.82 9.56
C GLY A 218 -5.93 -7.83 8.94
N LEU A 219 -5.88 -9.09 9.40
CA LEU A 219 -6.65 -10.20 8.81
C LEU A 219 -7.95 -10.50 9.58
N LEU A 220 -7.83 -10.72 10.90
CA LEU A 220 -8.93 -11.20 11.73
C LEU A 220 -8.70 -10.76 13.18
N THR A 221 -9.80 -10.43 13.87
CA THR A 221 -9.83 -10.31 15.33
C THR A 221 -10.75 -11.38 15.90
N ALA A 222 -10.24 -12.23 16.79
CA ALA A 222 -11.02 -13.30 17.42
C ALA A 222 -10.48 -13.67 18.82
N PRO A 223 -11.31 -14.18 19.73
CA PRO A 223 -10.86 -14.62 21.07
C PRO A 223 -9.82 -15.75 21.02
N GLN A 224 -9.91 -16.62 20.00
CA GLN A 224 -8.97 -17.69 19.71
C GLN A 224 -8.61 -17.66 18.23
N LEU A 225 -7.34 -17.84 17.91
CA LEU A 225 -6.85 -17.99 16.54
C LEU A 225 -6.29 -19.41 16.34
N ARG A 226 -6.59 -20.00 15.18
CA ARG A 226 -6.02 -21.27 14.74
C ARG A 226 -5.28 -21.05 13.44
N VAL A 227 -4.03 -21.49 13.40
CA VAL A 227 -3.12 -21.25 12.27
C VAL A 227 -2.35 -22.52 11.96
N ARG A 228 -2.29 -22.89 10.70
CA ARG A 228 -1.39 -23.92 10.21
C ARG A 228 -0.19 -23.27 9.52
N PHE A 229 1.02 -23.50 10.04
CA PHE A 229 2.24 -23.15 9.31
C PHE A 229 2.51 -24.23 8.26
N ASN A 230 2.39 -23.87 6.98
CA ASN A 230 2.50 -24.81 5.85
C ASN A 230 3.96 -25.11 5.48
N GLN A 231 4.88 -24.32 6.04
CA GLN A 231 6.32 -24.44 5.89
C GLN A 231 7.01 -24.13 7.22
N PRO A 232 8.33 -24.32 7.35
CA PRO A 232 9.07 -23.96 8.54
C PRO A 232 9.06 -22.44 8.80
N PHE A 233 8.70 -22.02 10.02
CA PHE A 233 8.77 -20.65 10.52
C PHE A 233 9.75 -20.52 11.70
N THR A 234 10.35 -19.35 11.85
CA THR A 234 11.05 -18.89 13.06
C THR A 234 10.10 -18.12 13.96
N GLY A 235 10.34 -18.13 15.27
CA GLY A 235 9.53 -17.44 16.28
C GLY A 235 10.29 -17.28 17.61
N PRO A 236 9.68 -16.73 18.67
CA PRO A 236 10.39 -16.37 19.90
C PRO A 236 11.10 -17.54 20.60
N ASP A 237 10.59 -18.76 20.44
CA ASP A 237 11.16 -20.00 21.03
C ASP A 237 11.99 -20.82 20.02
N SER A 238 12.20 -20.35 18.78
CA SER A 238 12.83 -21.13 17.71
C SER A 238 14.37 -21.19 17.78
N ARG A 239 14.98 -21.03 18.96
CA ARG A 239 16.45 -21.10 19.11
C ARG A 239 17.02 -22.50 18.86
N GLU A 240 16.17 -23.54 18.81
CA GLU A 240 16.57 -24.95 18.61
C GLU A 240 15.79 -25.69 17.50
N GLY A 241 14.93 -25.02 16.72
CA GLY A 241 14.17 -25.68 15.65
C GLY A 241 13.14 -24.77 14.98
N SER A 242 12.69 -25.15 13.78
CA SER A 242 11.64 -24.44 13.05
C SER A 242 10.23 -24.92 13.43
N ILE A 243 9.25 -24.03 13.33
CA ILE A 243 7.86 -24.27 13.69
C ILE A 243 7.08 -24.65 12.43
N CYS A 244 6.29 -25.73 12.47
CA CYS A 244 5.47 -26.19 11.36
C CYS A 244 4.17 -26.83 11.89
N GLY A 245 3.12 -26.89 11.07
CA GLY A 245 1.85 -27.52 11.39
C GLY A 245 0.89 -26.63 12.18
N GLU A 246 -0.13 -27.25 12.77
CA GLU A 246 -1.23 -26.58 13.46
C GLU A 246 -0.78 -25.92 14.77
N GLN A 247 -1.24 -24.70 14.99
CA GLN A 247 -0.98 -23.86 16.15
C GLN A 247 -2.27 -23.21 16.62
N ALA A 248 -2.41 -23.03 17.94
CA ALA A 248 -3.54 -22.36 18.54
C ALA A 248 -3.07 -21.26 19.49
N PHE A 249 -3.76 -20.13 19.46
CA PHE A 249 -3.45 -18.96 20.26
C PHE A 249 -4.72 -18.50 20.98
N THR A 250 -4.62 -18.18 22.25
CA THR A 250 -5.75 -17.75 23.09
C THR A 250 -5.42 -16.46 23.82
N LEU A 251 -6.40 -15.58 23.97
CA LEU A 251 -6.25 -14.38 24.81
C LEU A 251 -6.47 -14.78 26.28
N VAL A 252 -5.44 -14.59 27.11
CA VAL A 252 -5.50 -14.87 28.55
C VAL A 252 -4.85 -13.70 29.29
N ASP A 253 -5.59 -13.09 30.23
CA ASP A 253 -5.12 -11.95 31.04
C ASP A 253 -4.56 -10.78 30.20
N GLY A 254 -5.13 -10.52 29.02
CA GLY A 254 -4.67 -9.47 28.11
C GLY A 254 -3.37 -9.78 27.37
N MET A 255 -2.87 -11.02 27.45
CA MET A 255 -1.68 -11.50 26.74
C MET A 255 -2.02 -12.65 25.80
N VAL A 256 -1.15 -12.89 24.82
CA VAL A 256 -1.25 -14.04 23.94
C VAL A 256 -0.67 -15.25 24.66
N GLU A 257 -1.49 -16.26 24.89
CA GLU A 257 -1.05 -17.57 25.38
C GLU A 257 -0.74 -18.48 24.19
N TRP A 258 0.46 -19.06 24.20
CA TRP A 258 0.93 -20.01 23.19
C TRP A 258 1.91 -21.00 23.83
N ASN A 259 1.69 -22.31 23.64
CA ASN A 259 2.49 -23.40 24.20
C ASN A 259 2.75 -23.27 25.72
N GLY A 260 1.74 -22.81 26.47
CA GLY A 260 1.81 -22.63 27.93
C GLY A 260 2.62 -21.42 28.40
N LYS A 261 3.09 -20.57 27.49
CA LYS A 261 3.79 -19.31 27.78
C LYS A 261 2.93 -18.11 27.37
N ARG A 262 3.20 -16.96 27.99
CA ARG A 262 2.46 -15.71 27.76
C ARG A 262 3.34 -14.67 27.10
N TYR A 263 2.79 -13.98 26.10
CA TYR A 263 3.50 -13.02 25.28
C TYR A 263 2.67 -11.75 25.07
N GLY A 264 3.32 -10.59 25.08
CA GLY A 264 2.68 -9.33 24.65
C GLY A 264 2.58 -9.21 23.12
N ARG A 265 3.47 -9.88 22.39
CA ARG A 265 3.52 -9.90 20.93
C ARG A 265 4.24 -11.17 20.48
N LEU A 266 3.69 -11.87 19.50
CA LEU A 266 4.33 -12.99 18.83
C LEU A 266 4.59 -12.63 17.37
N GLU A 267 5.81 -12.83 16.90
CA GLU A 267 6.18 -12.67 15.49
C GLU A 267 6.73 -13.97 14.95
N PHE A 268 6.21 -14.37 13.78
CA PHE A 268 6.61 -15.57 13.06
C PHE A 268 7.09 -15.18 11.66
N LYS A 269 8.27 -15.65 11.26
CA LYS A 269 8.83 -15.40 9.92
C LYS A 269 9.18 -16.70 9.21
N PRO A 270 8.89 -16.84 7.91
CA PRO A 270 9.23 -18.05 7.16
C PRO A 270 10.76 -18.28 7.13
N VAL A 271 11.18 -19.54 7.17
CA VAL A 271 12.59 -19.95 7.06
C VAL A 271 12.94 -20.13 5.59
N GLY A 272 14.04 -19.51 5.14
CA GLY A 272 14.53 -19.59 3.76
C GLY A 272 14.19 -18.36 2.93
N SER A 273 15.12 -17.97 2.07
CA SER A 273 15.11 -16.69 1.35
C SER A 273 15.36 -16.88 -0.15
N THR A 274 14.50 -17.62 -0.85
CA THR A 274 14.46 -17.56 -2.31
C THR A 274 13.04 -17.80 -2.83
N PRO A 275 12.50 -16.93 -3.69
CA PRO A 275 11.23 -17.13 -4.37
C PRO A 275 11.42 -18.04 -5.60
N GLU A 276 11.81 -19.30 -5.41
CA GLU A 276 11.84 -20.29 -6.51
C GLU A 276 10.79 -21.38 -6.29
N GLU A 277 9.59 -21.14 -6.83
CA GLU A 277 8.55 -22.13 -7.17
C GLU A 277 7.80 -22.87 -6.03
N GLY A 278 6.47 -22.92 -6.15
CA GLY A 278 5.60 -23.87 -5.44
C GLY A 278 4.58 -23.29 -4.45
N ASP A 279 3.31 -23.58 -4.72
CA ASP A 279 2.03 -23.18 -4.09
C ASP A 279 1.84 -23.47 -2.57
N SER A 280 2.88 -23.73 -1.79
CA SER A 280 2.78 -24.12 -0.36
C SER A 280 3.43 -23.15 0.63
N ARG A 281 3.88 -21.98 0.15
CA ARG A 281 4.67 -21.03 0.95
C ARG A 281 3.77 -20.07 1.71
N GLY A 282 3.58 -20.33 3.00
CA GLY A 282 2.80 -19.44 3.85
C GLY A 282 2.26 -20.08 5.12
N PHE A 283 1.23 -19.46 5.66
CA PHE A 283 0.41 -20.01 6.73
C PHE A 283 -1.06 -20.01 6.31
N THR A 284 -1.82 -20.98 6.79
CA THR A 284 -3.28 -20.99 6.67
C THR A 284 -3.86 -20.46 7.96
N LEU A 285 -4.66 -19.40 7.88
CA LEU A 285 -5.49 -18.92 8.98
C LEU A 285 -6.88 -19.53 8.82
N HIS A 286 -7.37 -20.18 9.86
CA HIS A 286 -8.68 -20.83 9.82
C HIS A 286 -9.81 -19.88 10.16
N ARG A 287 -10.98 -20.11 9.56
CA ARG A 287 -12.24 -19.38 9.85
C ARG A 287 -12.12 -17.86 9.67
N VAL A 288 -11.49 -17.43 8.59
CA VAL A 288 -11.40 -16.01 8.24
C VAL A 288 -12.75 -15.56 7.69
N LYS A 289 -13.35 -14.54 8.31
CA LYS A 289 -14.57 -13.92 7.79
C LYS A 289 -14.26 -13.12 6.52
N ILE A 290 -14.94 -13.41 5.43
CA ILE A 290 -14.89 -12.64 4.18
C ILE A 290 -16.22 -11.97 3.92
N GLY A 291 -16.20 -10.78 3.29
CA GLY A 291 -17.42 -10.03 2.97
C GLY A 291 -18.11 -9.45 4.19
N ILE A 292 -17.34 -8.95 5.18
CA ILE A 292 -17.87 -8.45 6.44
C ILE A 292 -18.86 -7.32 6.15
N ASN A 293 -20.09 -7.44 6.66
CA ASN A 293 -21.21 -6.51 6.38
C ASN A 293 -21.76 -6.52 4.94
N PHE A 294 -21.46 -7.55 4.15
CA PHE A 294 -22.09 -7.80 2.85
C PHE A 294 -22.94 -9.09 2.87
N HIS A 295 -23.91 -9.18 1.96
CA HIS A 295 -24.86 -10.29 1.85
C HIS A 295 -24.23 -11.67 1.55
N TRP A 296 -22.96 -11.73 1.20
CA TRP A 296 -22.21 -12.96 0.92
C TRP A 296 -21.19 -13.30 2.02
N GLU A 297 -21.34 -12.72 3.23
CA GLU A 297 -20.47 -12.99 4.38
C GLU A 297 -20.35 -14.48 4.68
N ARG A 298 -19.13 -15.01 4.81
CA ARG A 298 -18.86 -16.41 5.16
C ARG A 298 -17.49 -16.60 5.82
N GLU A 299 -17.32 -17.73 6.50
CA GLU A 299 -16.02 -18.16 7.04
C GLU A 299 -15.34 -19.12 6.05
N GLU A 300 -14.12 -18.80 5.64
CA GLU A 300 -13.29 -19.67 4.80
C GLU A 300 -11.87 -19.76 5.37
N ASP A 301 -11.21 -20.90 5.16
CA ASP A 301 -9.79 -21.05 5.45
C ASP A 301 -8.99 -20.33 4.37
N GLN A 302 -8.04 -19.48 4.78
CA GLN A 302 -7.26 -18.68 3.84
C GLN A 302 -5.76 -18.86 4.04
N MET A 303 -5.05 -19.05 2.94
CA MET A 303 -3.59 -19.17 2.93
C MET A 303 -2.95 -17.81 2.62
N PHE A 304 -1.95 -17.40 3.39
CA PHE A 304 -1.25 -16.13 3.21
C PHE A 304 0.26 -16.35 3.11
N ALA A 305 0.94 -15.59 2.25
CA ALA A 305 2.40 -15.55 2.20
C ALA A 305 2.97 -14.62 3.28
N GLY A 306 4.29 -14.70 3.48
CA GLY A 306 5.01 -13.81 4.40
C GLY A 306 4.94 -14.26 5.86
N GLY A 307 5.10 -13.29 6.75
CA GLY A 307 5.12 -13.49 8.20
C GLY A 307 3.75 -13.31 8.86
N LEU A 308 3.62 -13.82 10.09
CA LEU A 308 2.44 -13.65 10.92
C LEU A 308 2.84 -12.99 12.24
N THR A 309 2.15 -11.92 12.61
CA THR A 309 2.22 -11.30 13.92
C THR A 309 0.88 -11.48 14.63
N ILE A 310 0.91 -11.82 15.92
CA ILE A 310 -0.29 -11.91 16.76
C ILE A 310 -0.16 -10.91 17.92
N LEU A 311 -1.19 -10.09 18.09
CA LEU A 311 -1.28 -9.07 19.13
C LEU A 311 -2.56 -9.22 19.96
N PRO A 312 -2.51 -8.98 21.27
CA PRO A 312 -3.71 -8.85 22.09
C PRO A 312 -4.38 -7.49 21.87
N SER A 313 -5.71 -7.47 21.83
CA SER A 313 -6.58 -6.29 21.79
C SER A 313 -7.73 -6.45 22.79
N LYS A 314 -8.49 -5.37 23.03
CA LYS A 314 -9.70 -5.38 23.87
C LYS A 314 -10.75 -6.35 23.33
N ASP A 315 -10.85 -6.48 22.01
CA ASP A 315 -11.87 -7.27 21.32
C ASP A 315 -11.43 -8.73 21.01
N GLY A 316 -10.19 -9.09 21.35
CA GLY A 316 -9.62 -10.42 21.07
C GLY A 316 -8.17 -10.39 20.62
N LEU A 317 -7.70 -11.49 20.06
CA LEU A 317 -6.40 -11.58 19.37
C LEU A 317 -6.53 -11.06 17.94
N VAL A 318 -5.62 -10.18 17.54
CA VAL A 318 -5.51 -9.65 16.18
C VAL A 318 -4.42 -10.40 15.43
N ALA A 319 -4.79 -11.02 14.31
CA ALA A 319 -3.86 -11.62 13.36
C ALA A 319 -3.43 -10.58 12.32
N ILE A 320 -2.12 -10.34 12.21
CA ILE A 320 -1.52 -9.38 11.28
C ILE A 320 -0.54 -10.11 10.36
N ASN A 321 -0.76 -10.02 9.05
CA ASN A 321 0.13 -10.59 8.05
C ASN A 321 1.17 -9.55 7.60
N SER A 322 2.45 -9.86 7.76
CA SER A 322 3.56 -9.04 7.27
C SER A 322 4.05 -9.58 5.92
N VAL A 323 3.81 -8.83 4.85
CA VAL A 323 4.04 -9.29 3.46
C VAL A 323 4.75 -8.22 2.63
N LEU A 324 5.56 -8.63 1.66
CA LEU A 324 6.20 -7.69 0.73
C LEU A 324 5.17 -7.06 -0.21
N THR A 325 5.42 -5.82 -0.64
CA THR A 325 4.50 -5.06 -1.50
C THR A 325 4.07 -5.84 -2.74
N GLU A 326 4.99 -6.46 -3.48
CA GLU A 326 4.63 -7.19 -4.70
C GLU A 326 3.81 -8.48 -4.42
N ASP A 327 4.06 -9.14 -3.29
CA ASP A 327 3.30 -10.33 -2.86
C ASP A 327 1.90 -9.93 -2.34
N TYR A 328 1.78 -8.75 -1.73
CA TYR A 328 0.49 -8.17 -1.35
C TYR A 328 -0.39 -7.94 -2.57
N LEU A 329 0.17 -7.33 -3.62
CA LEU A 329 -0.56 -7.04 -4.86
C LEU A 329 -1.08 -8.31 -5.54
N LEU A 330 -0.35 -9.42 -5.45
CA LEU A 330 -0.80 -10.69 -6.01
C LEU A 330 -2.14 -11.11 -5.39
N SER A 331 -2.27 -11.07 -4.07
CA SER A 331 -3.53 -11.40 -3.40
C SER A 331 -4.61 -10.37 -3.71
N VAL A 332 -4.28 -9.07 -3.74
CA VAL A 332 -5.25 -8.01 -4.06
C VAL A 332 -5.86 -8.21 -5.45
N ILE A 333 -5.02 -8.34 -6.47
CA ILE A 333 -5.50 -8.44 -7.85
C ILE A 333 -6.33 -9.72 -8.03
N SER A 334 -5.89 -10.85 -7.45
CA SER A 334 -6.64 -12.11 -7.50
C SER A 334 -7.98 -12.06 -6.74
N SER A 335 -8.11 -11.17 -5.76
CA SER A 335 -9.35 -10.99 -5.00
C SER A 335 -10.32 -10.03 -5.70
N GLU A 336 -9.78 -9.01 -6.35
CA GLU A 336 -10.55 -7.99 -7.04
C GLU A 336 -11.10 -8.49 -8.37
N MET A 337 -10.29 -9.19 -9.17
CA MET A 337 -10.57 -9.53 -10.57
C MET A 337 -10.17 -10.97 -10.89
N ASN A 338 -10.74 -11.52 -11.98
CA ASN A 338 -10.34 -12.82 -12.50
C ASN A 338 -8.95 -12.70 -13.17
N GLY A 339 -8.07 -13.68 -12.95
CA GLY A 339 -6.71 -13.67 -13.50
C GLY A 339 -6.62 -13.93 -15.00
N ASP A 340 -7.72 -14.32 -15.65
CA ASP A 340 -7.81 -14.44 -17.11
C ASP A 340 -8.13 -13.10 -17.80
N ALA A 341 -8.22 -12.01 -17.03
CA ALA A 341 -8.47 -10.69 -17.57
C ALA A 341 -7.35 -10.25 -18.54
N PRO A 342 -7.65 -9.34 -19.48
CA PRO A 342 -6.67 -8.84 -20.45
C PRO A 342 -5.36 -8.34 -19.81
N GLU A 343 -4.22 -8.68 -20.41
CA GLU A 343 -2.89 -8.45 -19.81
C GLU A 343 -2.61 -6.97 -19.49
N GLU A 344 -2.95 -6.07 -20.40
CA GLU A 344 -2.71 -4.62 -20.21
C GLU A 344 -3.60 -4.05 -19.10
N PHE A 345 -4.81 -4.60 -18.91
CA PHE A 345 -5.64 -4.27 -17.75
C PHE A 345 -5.02 -4.77 -16.44
N LEU A 346 -4.51 -6.01 -16.39
CA LEU A 346 -3.82 -6.53 -15.20
C LEU A 346 -2.58 -5.69 -14.85
N LYS A 347 -1.82 -5.22 -15.85
CA LYS A 347 -0.70 -4.29 -15.66
C LYS A 347 -1.17 -2.95 -15.09
N ALA A 348 -2.22 -2.36 -15.66
CA ALA A 348 -2.78 -1.10 -15.16
C ALA A 348 -3.28 -1.26 -13.71
N HIS A 349 -3.98 -2.35 -13.41
CA HIS A 349 -4.50 -2.68 -12.08
C HIS A 349 -3.37 -2.84 -11.04
N ALA A 350 -2.26 -3.49 -11.42
CA ALA A 350 -1.08 -3.61 -10.56
C ALA A 350 -0.47 -2.25 -10.21
N VAL A 351 -0.34 -1.34 -11.19
CA VAL A 351 0.22 0.01 -10.97
C VAL A 351 -0.68 0.83 -10.04
N ILE A 352 -2.00 0.84 -10.26
CA ILE A 352 -2.92 1.60 -9.39
C ILE A 352 -3.02 0.98 -7.99
N SER A 353 -2.97 -0.35 -7.87
CA SER A 353 -3.04 -0.99 -6.56
C SER A 353 -1.78 -0.67 -5.74
N ARG A 354 -0.60 -0.66 -6.39
CA ARG A 354 0.67 -0.27 -5.76
C ARG A 354 0.70 1.21 -5.38
N SER A 355 0.29 2.08 -6.29
CA SER A 355 0.30 3.53 -6.06
C SER A 355 -0.63 3.89 -4.90
N TRP A 356 -1.84 3.32 -4.90
CA TRP A 356 -2.78 3.49 -3.81
C TRP A 356 -2.20 3.04 -2.46
N LEU A 357 -1.58 1.86 -2.42
CA LEU A 357 -1.00 1.31 -1.19
C LEU A 357 0.12 2.19 -0.63
N LEU A 358 1.02 2.67 -1.50
CA LEU A 358 2.20 3.45 -1.10
C LEU A 358 1.92 4.95 -0.88
N ALA A 359 0.81 5.48 -1.40
CA ALA A 359 0.40 6.86 -1.15
C ALA A 359 -0.05 7.07 0.32
N ARG A 360 -0.49 6.01 0.99
CA ARG A 360 -1.12 6.12 2.32
C ARG A 360 -0.12 6.43 3.43
N PRO A 361 -0.56 7.09 4.51
CA PRO A 361 0.11 7.01 5.79
C PRO A 361 0.14 5.55 6.28
N THR A 362 1.21 5.14 6.94
CA THR A 362 1.37 3.80 7.54
C THR A 362 1.21 3.88 9.05
N LEU A 363 1.17 2.75 9.75
CA LEU A 363 1.02 2.66 11.21
C LEU A 363 1.70 3.79 12.01
N GLY A 364 0.90 4.52 12.79
CA GLY A 364 1.34 5.64 13.63
C GLY A 364 1.65 6.94 12.87
N GLY A 365 1.64 6.92 11.53
CA GLY A 365 1.73 8.10 10.68
C GLY A 365 0.36 8.70 10.46
N GLY A 366 0.09 9.81 11.16
CA GLY A 366 -1.14 10.58 10.99
C GLY A 366 -1.03 12.02 11.52
N ALA A 367 0.19 12.49 11.83
CA ALA A 367 0.39 13.79 12.47
C ALA A 367 1.50 14.60 11.79
N THR A 368 1.34 14.88 10.49
CA THR A 368 2.05 15.98 9.83
C THR A 368 1.05 17.07 9.47
N GLY A 369 0.68 17.91 10.44
CA GLY A 369 0.33 19.33 10.27
C GLY A 369 -0.78 19.77 9.29
N LYS A 370 -1.42 18.85 8.57
CA LYS A 370 -2.65 19.06 7.82
C LYS A 370 -3.53 17.86 8.08
N SER A 371 -4.08 17.79 9.30
CA SER A 371 -5.39 17.18 9.41
C SER A 371 -6.30 18.07 8.56
N GLY A 372 -6.54 17.71 7.30
CA GLY A 372 -7.92 17.75 6.86
C GLY A 372 -8.61 16.81 7.84
N SER A 373 -9.09 17.35 8.96
CA SER A 373 -9.84 16.56 9.91
C SER A 373 -10.93 15.93 9.06
N CYS A 374 -10.94 14.60 8.96
CA CYS A 374 -12.14 13.90 8.58
C CYS A 374 -13.20 14.46 9.51
N GLY A 375 -14.03 15.38 8.99
CA GLY A 375 -14.87 16.22 9.82
C GLY A 375 -15.66 15.27 10.71
N ALA A 376 -15.65 15.52 12.02
CA ALA A 376 -16.55 14.81 12.92
C ALA A 376 -17.91 14.74 12.21
N PRO A 377 -18.56 13.56 12.15
CA PRO A 377 -19.77 13.40 11.36
C PRO A 377 -20.69 14.57 11.66
N ASP A 378 -21.05 15.33 10.62
CA ASP A 378 -22.00 16.42 10.76
C ASP A 378 -23.36 15.75 10.91
N THR A 379 -23.62 15.31 12.14
CA THR A 379 -24.85 14.68 12.59
C THR A 379 -25.60 15.72 13.39
N SER A 380 -26.44 16.47 12.69
CA SER A 380 -27.60 17.12 13.30
C SER A 380 -28.80 16.18 13.20
N ASP A 381 -29.85 16.41 13.98
CA ASP A 381 -31.05 15.57 13.96
C ASP A 381 -31.66 15.41 12.55
N ASP A 382 -31.45 16.39 11.66
CA ASP A 382 -32.03 16.44 10.32
C ASP A 382 -31.01 16.24 9.18
N ARG A 383 -29.71 16.11 9.49
CA ARG A 383 -28.64 15.94 8.48
C ARG A 383 -27.58 14.99 9.00
N ILE A 384 -27.34 13.92 8.25
CA ILE A 384 -26.33 12.90 8.54
C ILE A 384 -25.38 12.81 7.35
N ILE A 385 -24.21 13.45 7.48
CA ILE A 385 -23.11 13.30 6.52
C ILE A 385 -21.98 12.55 7.20
N ARG A 386 -21.71 11.35 6.69
CA ARG A 386 -20.57 10.53 7.13
C ARG A 386 -19.54 10.42 6.02
N TRP A 387 -18.31 10.74 6.40
CA TRP A 387 -17.12 10.51 5.62
C TRP A 387 -16.49 9.22 6.13
N TYR A 388 -16.21 8.30 5.22
CA TYR A 388 -15.41 7.12 5.52
C TYR A 388 -14.02 7.36 4.97
N ASP A 389 -13.22 8.18 5.67
CA ASP A 389 -11.79 8.27 5.38
C ASP A 389 -10.99 7.30 6.25
N ARG A 390 -9.97 6.73 5.65
CA ARG A 390 -9.34 5.46 5.99
C ARG A 390 -8.25 5.63 7.05
N GLU A 391 -8.56 6.19 8.21
CA GLU A 391 -7.62 6.33 9.34
C GLU A 391 -7.99 5.51 10.58
N ASP A 392 -8.73 4.40 10.42
CA ASP A 392 -9.22 3.60 11.55
C ASP A 392 -8.25 2.53 12.08
N HIS A 393 -7.02 2.45 11.57
CA HIS A 393 -6.10 1.37 11.92
C HIS A 393 -4.95 1.84 12.80
N SER A 394 -5.01 1.48 14.08
CA SER A 394 -3.95 1.75 15.07
C SER A 394 -2.91 0.64 15.19
N LEU A 395 -3.18 -0.55 14.64
CA LEU A 395 -2.37 -1.78 14.84
C LEU A 395 -1.74 -2.36 13.56
N PHE A 396 -2.21 -1.98 12.36
CA PHE A 396 -1.74 -2.46 11.05
C PHE A 396 -1.89 -1.35 9.99
N ASP A 397 -1.24 -1.49 8.83
CA ASP A 397 -1.23 -0.45 7.79
C ASP A 397 -2.52 -0.45 6.95
N VAL A 398 -3.04 -1.64 6.63
CA VAL A 398 -4.27 -1.83 5.85
C VAL A 398 -5.06 -3.03 6.38
N CYS A 399 -6.40 -3.01 6.27
CA CYS A 399 -7.24 -4.17 6.55
C CYS A 399 -7.43 -5.04 5.29
N ALA A 400 -7.77 -6.31 5.48
CA ALA A 400 -8.06 -7.24 4.37
C ALA A 400 -9.44 -7.05 3.70
N ASP A 401 -10.25 -6.12 4.20
CA ASP A 401 -11.65 -5.89 3.78
C ASP A 401 -11.79 -4.80 2.69
N ASP A 402 -13.00 -4.70 2.11
CA ASP A 402 -13.42 -3.73 1.08
C ASP A 402 -13.16 -2.27 1.49
N HIS A 403 -13.07 -2.02 2.80
CA HIS A 403 -12.66 -0.73 3.33
C HIS A 403 -11.30 -0.28 2.77
N CYS A 404 -10.30 -1.15 2.60
CA CYS A 404 -8.99 -0.83 2.03
C CYS A 404 -8.84 -1.35 0.60
N GLN A 405 -8.51 -2.63 0.47
CA GLN A 405 -8.44 -3.39 -0.78
C GLN A 405 -8.75 -4.84 -0.40
N ARG A 406 -9.49 -5.56 -1.24
CA ARG A 406 -9.79 -6.97 -0.97
C ARG A 406 -8.49 -7.77 -0.96
N TYR A 407 -8.11 -8.30 0.21
CA TYR A 407 -6.90 -9.11 0.37
C TYR A 407 -7.31 -10.52 0.85
N GLN A 408 -7.70 -11.38 -0.09
CA GLN A 408 -8.22 -12.72 0.19
C GLN A 408 -7.20 -13.81 -0.17
N GLY A 409 -6.11 -13.89 0.60
CA GLY A 409 -5.14 -14.99 0.58
C GLY A 409 -4.58 -15.35 -0.80
N LEU A 410 -3.99 -16.54 -0.89
CA LEU A 410 -3.31 -17.08 -2.08
C LEU A 410 -4.01 -18.29 -2.68
N LEU A 411 -5.07 -18.82 -2.06
CA LEU A 411 -5.80 -19.99 -2.58
C LEU A 411 -6.45 -19.72 -3.95
N ARG A 412 -6.67 -18.44 -4.29
CA ARG A 412 -7.14 -17.99 -5.62
C ARG A 412 -6.01 -17.43 -6.49
N ALA A 413 -4.78 -17.34 -5.98
CA ALA A 413 -3.63 -16.67 -6.60
C ALA A 413 -2.76 -17.55 -7.52
N GLY A 414 -3.32 -18.67 -7.99
CA GLY A 414 -2.66 -19.60 -8.92
C GLY A 414 -2.53 -19.09 -10.36
N ASN A 415 -2.97 -17.86 -10.67
CA ASN A 415 -3.00 -17.39 -12.06
C ASN A 415 -1.66 -16.78 -12.51
N ALA A 416 -0.92 -17.50 -13.35
CA ALA A 416 0.39 -17.12 -13.87
C ALA A 416 0.39 -15.76 -14.60
N ASN A 417 -0.76 -15.34 -15.13
CA ASN A 417 -0.93 -14.05 -15.81
C ASN A 417 -0.80 -12.87 -14.85
N ILE A 418 -1.39 -12.95 -13.66
CA ILE A 418 -1.30 -11.89 -12.64
C ILE A 418 0.17 -11.73 -12.20
N ARG A 419 0.85 -12.84 -11.90
CA ARG A 419 2.29 -12.80 -11.53
C ARG A 419 3.14 -12.16 -12.62
N ARG A 420 2.84 -12.45 -13.90
CA ARG A 420 3.52 -11.85 -15.05
C ARG A 420 3.28 -10.35 -15.13
N ALA A 421 2.04 -9.90 -14.96
CA ALA A 421 1.67 -8.48 -14.98
C ALA A 421 2.33 -7.70 -13.83
N ILE A 422 2.32 -8.26 -12.61
CA ILE A 422 3.01 -7.68 -11.45
C ILE A 422 4.52 -7.60 -11.70
N LYS A 423 5.14 -8.68 -12.19
CA LYS A 423 6.58 -8.70 -12.51
C LYS A 423 6.93 -7.67 -13.59
N ALA A 424 6.12 -7.55 -14.64
CA ALA A 424 6.32 -6.59 -15.73
C ALA A 424 6.19 -5.12 -15.26
N THR A 425 5.36 -4.87 -14.24
CA THR A 425 5.10 -3.54 -13.68
C THR A 425 5.72 -3.32 -12.30
N ARG A 426 6.67 -4.19 -11.90
CA ARG A 426 7.27 -4.17 -10.57
C ARG A 426 7.77 -2.76 -10.23
N GLY A 427 7.44 -2.23 -9.06
CA GLY A 427 7.90 -0.90 -8.64
C GLY A 427 7.42 0.29 -9.50
N LEU A 428 6.53 0.08 -10.48
CA LEU A 428 5.89 1.19 -11.20
C LEU A 428 4.73 1.76 -10.38
N VAL A 429 4.69 3.08 -10.27
CA VAL A 429 3.63 3.86 -9.59
C VAL A 429 3.26 5.09 -10.41
N LEU A 430 2.11 5.69 -10.12
CA LEU A 430 1.73 7.01 -10.60
C LEU A 430 2.16 8.06 -9.58
N THR A 431 2.80 9.12 -10.05
CA THR A 431 3.20 10.28 -9.25
C THR A 431 2.63 11.58 -9.84
N ASP A 432 2.51 12.60 -8.99
CA ASP A 432 2.07 13.94 -9.37
C ASP A 432 2.86 15.02 -8.63
N GLY A 433 2.84 16.24 -9.18
CA GLY A 433 3.42 17.43 -8.58
C GLY A 433 4.95 17.53 -8.68
N PRO A 434 5.52 18.68 -8.27
CA PRO A 434 6.96 18.93 -8.33
C PRO A 434 7.77 18.04 -7.40
N ASP A 435 7.16 17.59 -6.30
CA ASP A 435 7.80 16.73 -5.29
C ASP A 435 7.74 15.24 -5.67
N GLY A 436 7.06 14.88 -6.76
CA GLY A 436 6.91 13.50 -7.22
C GLY A 436 6.15 12.61 -6.25
N ALA A 437 5.15 13.16 -5.55
CA ALA A 437 4.35 12.42 -4.58
C ALA A 437 3.54 11.33 -5.27
N ILE A 438 3.42 10.16 -4.64
CA ILE A 438 2.65 9.04 -5.19
C ILE A 438 1.15 9.39 -5.15
N CYS A 439 0.46 9.18 -6.27
CA CYS A 439 -0.95 9.47 -6.42
C CYS A 439 -1.83 8.50 -5.62
N ASP A 440 -2.89 9.02 -4.99
CA ASP A 440 -4.02 8.20 -4.50
C ASP A 440 -4.86 7.70 -5.69
N THR A 441 -4.61 6.47 -6.14
CA THR A 441 -5.24 5.89 -7.33
C THR A 441 -6.45 5.02 -6.97
N ARG A 442 -7.59 5.66 -6.75
CA ARG A 442 -8.89 4.98 -6.51
C ARG A 442 -9.40 4.26 -7.76
N PHE A 443 -10.20 3.21 -7.58
CA PHE A 443 -10.84 2.47 -8.68
C PHE A 443 -12.18 1.90 -8.28
N SER A 444 -13.06 1.67 -9.25
CA SER A 444 -14.38 1.05 -9.04
C SER A 444 -14.76 0.11 -10.18
N LYS A 445 -15.72 -0.79 -9.93
CA LYS A 445 -16.16 -1.80 -10.91
C LYS A 445 -16.65 -1.16 -12.21
N CYS A 446 -17.64 -0.27 -12.11
CA CYS A 446 -18.23 0.42 -13.26
C CYS A 446 -18.53 1.89 -12.95
N CYS A 447 -18.00 2.82 -13.76
CA CYS A 447 -18.23 4.25 -13.54
C CYS A 447 -19.64 4.71 -13.97
N GLY A 448 -20.33 3.97 -14.84
CA GLY A 448 -21.63 4.35 -15.42
C GLY A 448 -21.52 5.27 -16.64
N GLY A 449 -20.30 5.43 -17.18
CA GLY A 449 -19.96 6.22 -18.37
C GLY A 449 -19.16 7.50 -18.07
N VAL A 450 -19.16 7.98 -16.82
CA VAL A 450 -18.41 9.15 -16.37
C VAL A 450 -17.80 8.86 -14.99
N SER A 451 -16.50 9.13 -14.81
CA SER A 451 -15.85 9.00 -13.49
C SER A 451 -16.12 10.23 -12.60
N GLU A 452 -15.97 10.04 -11.30
CA GLU A 452 -16.33 11.03 -10.27
C GLU A 452 -15.10 11.73 -9.68
N ARG A 453 -15.32 12.86 -9.00
CA ARG A 453 -14.34 13.58 -8.18
C ARG A 453 -14.10 12.89 -6.83
N PHE A 454 -12.89 13.00 -6.31
CA PHE A 454 -12.58 12.54 -4.95
C PHE A 454 -13.50 13.18 -3.90
N SER A 455 -13.77 14.47 -4.03
CA SER A 455 -14.58 15.23 -3.07
C SER A 455 -16.06 14.85 -2.99
N ALA A 456 -16.57 14.17 -4.02
CA ALA A 456 -17.92 13.64 -3.98
C ALA A 456 -18.05 12.51 -2.95
N CYS A 457 -16.96 11.79 -2.64
CA CYS A 457 -17.00 10.55 -1.87
C CYS A 457 -16.29 10.61 -0.51
N TRP A 458 -15.10 11.22 -0.40
CA TRP A 458 -14.22 11.00 0.78
C TRP A 458 -13.87 12.21 1.63
N ALA A 459 -13.36 13.30 1.07
CA ALA A 459 -13.01 14.52 1.82
C ALA A 459 -13.21 15.74 0.93
N ASP A 460 -13.30 16.95 1.48
CA ASP A 460 -13.50 18.17 0.69
C ASP A 460 -12.19 18.65 0.01
N GLU A 461 -11.60 17.75 -0.78
CA GLU A 461 -10.32 17.90 -1.45
C GLU A 461 -10.42 17.32 -2.88
N ASP A 462 -9.85 18.03 -3.85
CA ASP A 462 -9.79 17.58 -5.25
C ASP A 462 -8.33 17.43 -5.68
N TYR A 463 -8.02 16.33 -6.36
CA TYR A 463 -6.71 16.04 -6.91
C TYR A 463 -6.71 16.24 -8.42
N ALA A 464 -5.67 16.87 -8.97
CA ALA A 464 -5.57 17.16 -10.41
C ALA A 464 -5.66 15.87 -11.27
N TYR A 465 -5.10 14.77 -10.76
CA TYR A 465 -5.12 13.46 -11.39
C TYR A 465 -6.42 12.66 -11.16
N LEU A 466 -7.32 13.07 -10.26
CA LEU A 466 -8.64 12.46 -10.03
C LEU A 466 -9.79 13.35 -10.52
N ARG A 467 -9.63 13.88 -11.73
CA ARG A 467 -10.70 14.65 -12.38
C ARG A 467 -11.74 13.74 -13.05
N PRO A 468 -12.98 14.20 -13.24
CA PRO A 468 -13.98 13.48 -14.00
C PRO A 468 -13.51 13.21 -15.43
N VAL A 469 -13.70 11.99 -15.90
CA VAL A 469 -13.33 11.52 -17.23
C VAL A 469 -14.53 10.85 -17.86
N ARG A 470 -14.77 11.18 -19.14
CA ARG A 470 -15.73 10.49 -19.97
C ARG A 470 -15.13 9.19 -20.46
N ASP A 471 -15.72 8.07 -20.06
CA ASP A 471 -15.26 6.71 -20.36
C ASP A 471 -15.49 6.34 -21.84
N SER A 472 -14.68 6.92 -22.72
CA SER A 472 -14.81 6.91 -24.17
C SER A 472 -13.47 7.22 -24.84
N ASN A 473 -13.40 7.09 -26.17
CA ASN A 473 -12.20 7.38 -26.97
C ASN A 473 -11.76 8.86 -27.00
N GLY A 474 -12.28 9.72 -26.13
CA GLY A 474 -11.79 11.08 -25.88
C GLY A 474 -12.38 12.18 -26.77
N SER A 475 -13.28 11.85 -27.69
CA SER A 475 -14.03 12.81 -28.52
C SER A 475 -15.26 13.41 -27.84
N ASP A 476 -15.75 12.75 -26.79
CA ASP A 476 -17.05 13.04 -26.22
C ASP A 476 -16.92 14.08 -25.09
N SER A 477 -17.74 15.12 -25.13
CA SER A 477 -17.83 16.10 -24.05
C SER A 477 -18.40 15.45 -22.78
N LEU A 478 -17.90 15.86 -21.63
CA LEU A 478 -18.49 15.51 -20.34
C LEU A 478 -19.88 16.16 -20.22
N PRO A 479 -20.96 15.39 -20.05
CA PRO A 479 -22.26 15.96 -19.72
C PRO A 479 -22.22 16.59 -18.32
N ASP A 480 -22.99 17.65 -18.09
CA ASP A 480 -23.18 18.19 -16.75
C ASP A 480 -24.22 17.36 -16.00
N LEU A 481 -23.73 16.31 -15.33
CA LEU A 481 -24.58 15.40 -14.54
C LEU A 481 -24.84 15.92 -13.12
N SER A 482 -24.38 17.13 -12.79
CA SER A 482 -24.77 17.80 -11.54
C SER A 482 -26.21 18.32 -11.62
N ASP A 483 -26.70 18.58 -12.83
CA ASP A 483 -28.10 18.92 -13.13
C ASP A 483 -29.01 17.67 -13.15
N GLU A 484 -30.11 17.71 -12.40
CA GLU A 484 -31.03 16.58 -12.22
C GLU A 484 -31.66 16.12 -13.55
N GLN A 485 -32.06 17.05 -14.42
CA GLN A 485 -32.74 16.70 -15.66
C GLN A 485 -31.79 16.05 -16.67
N THR A 486 -30.55 16.54 -16.71
CA THR A 486 -29.47 15.97 -17.52
C THR A 486 -29.06 14.61 -16.98
N ALA A 487 -28.89 14.47 -15.66
CA ALA A 487 -28.61 13.19 -15.00
C ALA A 487 -29.72 12.16 -15.27
N ARG A 488 -30.99 12.56 -15.20
CA ARG A 488 -32.13 11.69 -15.51
C ARG A 488 -32.09 11.18 -16.94
N LYS A 489 -31.93 12.07 -17.93
CA LYS A 489 -31.79 11.67 -19.33
C LYS A 489 -30.59 10.72 -19.53
N TRP A 490 -29.48 10.99 -18.86
CA TRP A 490 -28.26 10.18 -18.94
C TRP A 490 -28.46 8.77 -18.37
N ILE A 491 -29.02 8.66 -17.16
CA ILE A 491 -29.22 7.41 -16.45
C ILE A 491 -30.29 6.55 -17.13
N LEU A 492 -31.38 7.15 -17.62
CA LEU A 492 -32.43 6.44 -18.35
C LEU A 492 -32.05 6.09 -19.80
N SER A 493 -30.92 6.62 -20.29
CA SER A 493 -30.35 6.24 -21.59
C SER A 493 -29.21 5.24 -21.44
N SER A 494 -28.76 4.65 -22.55
CA SER A 494 -27.59 3.77 -22.60
C SER A 494 -26.54 4.32 -23.58
N PRO A 495 -25.80 5.38 -23.19
CA PRO A 495 -24.79 5.99 -24.07
C PRO A 495 -23.60 5.03 -24.26
N LYS A 496 -22.90 5.16 -25.40
CA LYS A 496 -21.69 4.38 -25.67
C LYS A 496 -20.62 4.70 -24.62
N ALA A 497 -20.02 3.70 -23.99
CA ALA A 497 -18.90 3.86 -23.08
C ALA A 497 -18.05 2.59 -23.12
N PHE A 498 -16.78 2.65 -22.72
CA PHE A 498 -15.98 1.42 -22.62
C PHE A 498 -16.58 0.45 -21.60
N CYS A 499 -17.09 0.97 -20.47
CA CYS A 499 -17.77 0.18 -19.45
C CYS A 499 -19.20 -0.24 -19.83
N ASN A 500 -19.72 0.22 -20.97
CA ASN A 500 -20.97 -0.27 -21.55
C ASN A 500 -20.68 -1.42 -22.51
N THR A 501 -20.26 -2.55 -21.95
CA THR A 501 -20.00 -3.77 -22.70
C THR A 501 -20.97 -4.85 -22.27
N SER A 502 -21.52 -5.56 -23.26
CA SER A 502 -22.38 -6.73 -23.07
C SER A 502 -21.71 -8.01 -23.56
N ASP A 503 -20.39 -8.00 -23.79
CA ASP A 503 -19.62 -9.16 -24.23
C ASP A 503 -19.43 -10.15 -23.06
N PRO A 504 -20.12 -11.31 -23.06
CA PRO A 504 -20.03 -12.27 -21.96
C PRO A 504 -18.63 -12.90 -21.84
N ALA A 505 -17.88 -13.00 -22.94
CA ALA A 505 -16.52 -13.55 -22.92
C ALA A 505 -15.56 -12.59 -22.21
N LEU A 506 -15.68 -11.29 -22.45
CA LEU A 506 -14.90 -10.29 -21.72
C LEU A 506 -15.34 -10.21 -20.25
N LEU A 507 -16.65 -10.18 -19.97
CA LEU A 507 -17.12 -10.04 -18.58
C LEU A 507 -16.75 -11.24 -17.71
N SER A 508 -16.81 -12.47 -18.24
CA SER A 508 -16.40 -13.68 -17.50
C SER A 508 -14.89 -13.77 -17.23
N THR A 509 -14.07 -13.13 -18.07
CA THR A 509 -12.60 -13.06 -17.86
C THR A 509 -12.20 -11.95 -16.89
N VAL A 510 -13.06 -10.95 -16.64
CA VAL A 510 -12.76 -9.80 -15.76
C VAL A 510 -13.39 -9.97 -14.38
N LEU A 511 -14.65 -10.42 -14.32
CA LEU A 511 -15.41 -10.59 -13.08
C LEU A 511 -15.20 -11.98 -12.49
N ASN A 512 -15.00 -12.04 -11.18
CA ASN A 512 -14.99 -13.30 -10.43
C ASN A 512 -16.38 -13.96 -10.45
N SER A 513 -16.45 -15.27 -10.24
CA SER A 513 -17.70 -16.06 -10.36
C SER A 513 -18.88 -15.49 -9.57
N TYR A 514 -18.63 -14.94 -8.38
CA TYR A 514 -19.66 -14.32 -7.54
C TYR A 514 -20.18 -12.97 -8.10
N ASP A 515 -19.37 -12.24 -8.85
CA ASP A 515 -19.76 -10.97 -9.48
C ASP A 515 -20.47 -11.19 -10.84
N GLN A 516 -20.35 -12.39 -11.44
CA GLN A 516 -20.95 -12.74 -12.74
C GLN A 516 -22.48 -12.88 -12.70
N GLU A 517 -23.07 -13.03 -11.50
CA GLU A 517 -24.53 -13.08 -11.33
C GLU A 517 -25.21 -11.72 -11.63
N THR A 518 -24.44 -10.62 -11.69
CA THR A 518 -24.93 -9.28 -12.02
C THR A 518 -24.64 -8.93 -13.47
N ALA A 519 -25.62 -9.04 -14.36
CA ALA A 519 -25.48 -8.67 -15.78
C ALA A 519 -25.73 -7.17 -16.07
N ASP A 520 -26.53 -6.50 -15.23
CA ASP A 520 -27.08 -5.16 -15.51
C ASP A 520 -26.39 -4.04 -14.72
N PHE A 521 -25.09 -4.15 -14.41
CA PHE A 521 -24.39 -3.16 -13.58
C PHE A 521 -24.20 -1.79 -14.27
N TYR A 522 -24.20 -1.73 -15.62
CA TYR A 522 -24.05 -0.46 -16.33
C TYR A 522 -25.29 0.42 -16.19
N ARG A 523 -26.47 -0.22 -16.24
CA ARG A 523 -27.80 0.35 -16.00
C ARG A 523 -28.65 -0.67 -15.27
N TRP A 524 -28.96 -0.39 -14.01
CA TRP A 524 -29.73 -1.28 -13.14
C TRP A 524 -31.01 -0.60 -12.69
N TRP A 525 -31.96 -1.38 -12.18
CA TRP A 525 -33.11 -0.83 -11.48
C TRP A 525 -33.48 -1.72 -10.30
N VAL A 526 -34.11 -1.11 -9.30
CA VAL A 526 -34.72 -1.82 -8.16
C VAL A 526 -36.06 -1.17 -7.86
N GLU A 527 -37.00 -1.97 -7.36
CA GLU A 527 -38.32 -1.52 -6.98
C GLU A 527 -38.58 -1.86 -5.51
N TYR A 528 -39.24 -0.94 -4.81
CA TYR A 528 -39.72 -1.13 -3.45
C TYR A 528 -41.19 -0.74 -3.35
N THR A 529 -41.97 -1.54 -2.65
CA THR A 529 -43.25 -1.09 -2.11
C THR A 529 -43.02 -0.08 -0.98
N GLN A 530 -44.06 0.70 -0.66
CA GLN A 530 -44.00 1.69 0.43
C GLN A 530 -43.62 1.06 1.78
N GLU A 531 -44.15 -0.13 2.08
CA GLU A 531 -43.87 -0.86 3.31
C GLU A 531 -42.42 -1.33 3.36
N GLU A 532 -41.93 -1.95 2.27
CA GLU A 532 -40.55 -2.44 2.17
C GLU A 532 -39.52 -1.31 2.33
N LEU A 533 -39.71 -0.17 1.66
CA LEU A 533 -38.78 0.95 1.74
C LEU A 533 -38.74 1.57 3.14
N SER A 534 -39.91 1.75 3.76
CA SER A 534 -40.03 2.32 5.10
C SER A 534 -39.34 1.42 6.14
N ASP A 535 -39.58 0.12 6.06
CA ASP A 535 -38.97 -0.89 6.91
C ASP A 535 -37.45 -1.00 6.71
N LEU A 536 -37.00 -0.97 5.45
CA LEU A 536 -35.58 -1.01 5.10
C LEU A 536 -34.83 0.20 5.68
N LEU A 537 -35.34 1.41 5.45
CA LEU A 537 -34.76 2.63 6.01
C LEU A 537 -34.70 2.56 7.54
N ARG A 538 -35.77 2.10 8.19
CA ARG A 538 -35.80 1.95 9.64
C ARG A 538 -34.73 0.99 10.16
N ARG A 539 -34.58 -0.19 9.53
CA ARG A 539 -33.56 -1.17 9.94
C ARG A 539 -32.14 -0.68 9.70
N ARG A 540 -31.88 -0.02 8.57
CA ARG A 540 -30.52 0.34 8.13
C ARG A 540 -30.02 1.65 8.74
N SER A 541 -30.91 2.63 8.93
CA SER A 541 -30.59 3.93 9.52
C SER A 541 -30.83 3.98 11.04
N GLY A 542 -31.72 3.13 11.56
CA GLY A 542 -32.23 3.24 12.94
C GLY A 542 -33.28 4.34 13.13
N ILE A 543 -33.71 5.03 12.06
CA ILE A 543 -34.66 6.15 12.09
C ILE A 543 -36.01 5.71 11.54
N ASP A 544 -37.08 5.97 12.27
CA ASP A 544 -38.45 5.75 11.80
C ASP A 544 -38.94 6.96 11.01
N PHE A 545 -39.07 6.80 9.69
CA PHE A 545 -39.58 7.83 8.79
C PHE A 545 -41.11 7.83 8.70
N GLY A 546 -41.79 6.81 9.24
CA GLY A 546 -43.16 6.49 8.86
C GLY A 546 -43.23 6.13 7.37
N SER A 547 -44.28 6.57 6.68
CA SER A 547 -44.44 6.37 5.24
C SER A 547 -43.52 7.32 4.48
N VAL A 548 -42.73 6.81 3.53
CA VAL A 548 -41.81 7.62 2.73
C VAL A 548 -42.59 8.41 1.68
N LEU A 549 -42.45 9.73 1.70
CA LEU A 549 -43.16 10.64 0.80
C LEU A 549 -42.30 11.05 -0.39
N GLU A 550 -40.99 11.21 -0.19
CA GLU A 550 -40.10 11.71 -1.23
C GLU A 550 -38.65 11.25 -1.00
N LEU A 551 -38.00 10.80 -2.08
CA LEU A 551 -36.56 10.63 -2.17
C LEU A 551 -36.04 11.65 -3.19
N ARG A 552 -35.49 12.77 -2.71
CA ARG A 552 -35.08 13.88 -3.57
C ARG A 552 -33.57 14.10 -3.53
N PRO A 553 -32.87 13.95 -4.67
CA PRO A 553 -31.48 14.38 -4.79
C PRO A 553 -31.37 15.89 -4.53
N LEU A 554 -30.59 16.29 -3.54
CA LEU A 554 -30.30 17.69 -3.26
C LEU A 554 -29.03 18.15 -4.00
N ARG A 555 -28.05 17.24 -4.12
CA ARG A 555 -26.79 17.52 -4.80
C ARG A 555 -26.22 16.28 -5.49
N ARG A 556 -25.73 16.46 -6.72
CA ARG A 556 -25.03 15.44 -7.51
C ARG A 556 -23.60 15.83 -7.81
N GLY A 557 -22.76 14.81 -7.97
CA GLY A 557 -21.40 14.94 -8.48
C GLY A 557 -21.34 14.94 -10.01
N ALA A 558 -20.11 14.99 -10.54
CA ALA A 558 -19.85 15.07 -11.97
C ALA A 558 -20.23 13.80 -12.74
N SER A 559 -20.37 12.66 -12.04
CA SER A 559 -20.83 11.39 -12.60
C SER A 559 -22.33 11.14 -12.43
N GLY A 560 -23.07 12.10 -11.88
CA GLY A 560 -24.49 11.95 -11.53
C GLY A 560 -24.73 11.17 -10.23
N ARG A 561 -23.67 10.76 -9.53
CA ARG A 561 -23.77 10.19 -8.18
C ARG A 561 -24.35 11.21 -7.21
N ILE A 562 -25.37 10.80 -6.47
CA ILE A 562 -25.97 11.64 -5.43
C ILE A 562 -24.98 11.74 -4.27
N ILE A 563 -24.67 12.98 -3.90
CA ILE A 563 -23.79 13.31 -2.78
C ILE A 563 -24.62 13.58 -1.52
N GLU A 564 -25.80 14.19 -1.70
CA GLU A 564 -26.76 14.49 -0.64
C GLU A 564 -28.17 14.16 -1.12
N LEU A 565 -28.85 13.28 -0.40
CA LEU A 565 -30.21 12.82 -0.66
C LEU A 565 -31.13 13.26 0.48
N LEU A 566 -32.22 13.95 0.16
CA LEU A 566 -33.30 14.20 1.10
C LEU A 566 -34.24 12.99 1.12
N ILE A 567 -34.49 12.46 2.32
CA ILE A 567 -35.51 11.45 2.58
C ILE A 567 -36.59 12.13 3.43
N ARG A 568 -37.76 12.36 2.83
CA ARG A 568 -38.94 12.91 3.53
C ARG A 568 -39.92 11.79 3.80
N GLY A 569 -40.20 11.52 5.06
CA GLY A 569 -41.31 10.66 5.50
C GLY A 569 -42.37 11.45 6.25
N THR A 570 -43.43 10.77 6.68
CA THR A 570 -44.52 11.39 7.45
C THR A 570 -44.10 11.79 8.88
N LEU A 571 -43.08 11.14 9.46
CA LEU A 571 -42.61 11.40 10.82
C LEU A 571 -41.32 12.21 10.90
N ARG A 572 -40.44 12.06 9.91
CA ARG A 572 -39.09 12.64 9.89
C ARG A 572 -38.69 13.06 8.49
N THR A 573 -37.82 14.05 8.41
CA THR A 573 -37.14 14.45 7.18
C THR A 573 -35.66 14.50 7.48
N VAL A 574 -34.85 13.73 6.76
CA VAL A 574 -33.41 13.65 6.98
C VAL A 574 -32.68 13.79 5.66
N THR A 575 -31.62 14.58 5.64
CA THR A 575 -30.66 14.60 4.53
C THR A 575 -29.52 13.63 4.84
N VAL A 576 -29.30 12.65 3.98
CA VAL A 576 -28.23 11.66 4.10
C VAL A 576 -27.16 11.84 3.01
N GLY A 577 -25.89 11.69 3.40
CA GLY A 577 -24.73 11.60 2.52
C GLY A 577 -23.57 10.91 3.25
N LYS A 578 -22.44 10.56 2.61
CA LYS A 578 -22.11 10.59 1.18
C LYS A 578 -22.63 9.35 0.44
N GLU A 579 -22.06 8.99 -0.71
CA GLU A 579 -22.61 7.94 -1.58
C GLU A 579 -22.74 6.59 -0.87
N LEU A 580 -21.79 6.25 0.02
CA LEU A 580 -21.79 4.97 0.71
C LEU A 580 -22.97 4.84 1.69
N GLU A 581 -23.28 5.88 2.47
CA GLU A 581 -24.44 5.87 3.36
C GLU A 581 -25.75 5.79 2.58
N ILE A 582 -25.89 6.57 1.51
CA ILE A 582 -27.08 6.52 0.63
C ILE A 582 -27.29 5.09 0.12
N ARG A 583 -26.22 4.43 -0.37
CA ARG A 583 -26.28 3.06 -0.87
C ARG A 583 -26.60 2.04 0.22
N ARG A 584 -26.09 2.24 1.44
CA ARG A 584 -26.29 1.36 2.60
C ARG A 584 -27.72 1.43 3.13
N TRP A 585 -28.32 2.61 3.14
CA TRP A 585 -29.67 2.84 3.68
C TRP A 585 -30.75 2.32 2.74
N LEU A 586 -30.52 2.40 1.43
CA LEU A 586 -31.48 2.01 0.39
C LEU A 586 -31.28 0.57 -0.12
N SER A 587 -30.53 -0.29 0.59
CA SER A 587 -30.38 -1.70 0.21
C SER A 587 -29.88 -2.55 1.38
N GLU A 588 -30.34 -3.81 1.44
CA GLU A 588 -29.85 -4.80 2.41
C GLU A 588 -28.34 -5.08 2.24
N SER A 589 -27.90 -5.15 0.99
CA SER A 589 -26.54 -5.53 0.57
C SER A 589 -25.65 -4.38 0.13
N HIS A 590 -26.18 -3.16 0.10
CA HIS A 590 -25.72 -1.94 -0.59
C HIS A 590 -26.18 -1.85 -2.06
N LEU A 591 -26.73 -0.68 -2.40
CA LEU A 591 -27.07 -0.34 -3.77
C LEU A 591 -25.81 -0.30 -4.63
N TYR A 592 -25.89 -0.64 -5.93
CA TYR A 592 -24.71 -0.69 -6.80
C TYR A 592 -23.95 0.64 -6.85
N SER A 593 -24.65 1.76 -6.94
CA SER A 593 -24.09 3.11 -6.86
C SER A 593 -25.13 4.09 -6.28
N SER A 594 -24.73 5.32 -5.97
CA SER A 594 -25.68 6.41 -5.69
C SER A 594 -26.09 7.19 -6.95
N ALA A 595 -25.65 6.77 -8.15
CA ALA A 595 -26.04 7.41 -9.40
C ALA A 595 -27.37 6.83 -9.87
N PHE A 596 -28.47 7.28 -9.27
CA PHE A 596 -29.81 6.86 -9.64
C PHE A 596 -30.79 8.04 -9.74
N VAL A 597 -31.91 7.79 -10.39
CA VAL A 597 -33.12 8.62 -10.37
C VAL A 597 -34.28 7.83 -9.80
N VAL A 598 -35.24 8.54 -9.23
CA VAL A 598 -36.42 7.96 -8.59
C VAL A 598 -37.64 8.20 -9.46
N ASP A 599 -38.42 7.14 -9.67
CA ASP A 599 -39.79 7.19 -10.16
C ASP A 599 -40.73 6.65 -9.10
N THR A 600 -41.93 7.22 -9.02
CA THR A 600 -42.94 6.85 -8.04
C THR A 600 -44.24 6.50 -8.73
N GLU A 601 -44.90 5.46 -8.27
CA GLU A 601 -46.24 5.08 -8.72
C GLU A 601 -47.27 5.30 -7.61
N GLY A 602 -48.51 5.61 -8.00
CA GLY A 602 -49.60 5.95 -7.08
C GLY A 602 -49.79 7.46 -6.88
N PRO A 603 -50.54 7.87 -5.84
CA PRO A 603 -50.80 9.28 -5.54
C PRO A 603 -49.52 10.05 -5.24
N ALA A 604 -49.36 11.25 -5.82
CA ALA A 604 -48.15 12.08 -5.63
C ALA A 604 -47.87 12.45 -4.16
N GLU A 605 -48.91 12.52 -3.33
CA GLU A 605 -48.78 12.84 -1.90
C GLU A 605 -48.45 11.60 -1.05
N MET A 606 -48.67 10.39 -1.57
CA MET A 606 -48.42 9.14 -0.87
C MET A 606 -48.09 8.05 -1.90
N PRO A 607 -46.82 7.97 -2.33
CA PRO A 607 -46.40 6.94 -3.28
C PRO A 607 -46.65 5.53 -2.73
N GLU A 608 -47.13 4.65 -3.59
CA GLU A 608 -47.33 3.23 -3.26
C GLU A 608 -46.08 2.40 -3.60
N ARG A 609 -45.33 2.82 -4.63
CA ARG A 609 -44.10 2.17 -5.09
C ARG A 609 -43.03 3.18 -5.46
N PHE A 610 -41.78 2.80 -5.25
CA PHE A 610 -40.58 3.54 -5.65
C PHE A 610 -39.73 2.67 -6.57
N VAL A 611 -39.43 3.19 -7.76
CA VAL A 611 -38.53 2.56 -8.73
C VAL A 611 -37.26 3.41 -8.81
N LEU A 612 -36.12 2.81 -8.46
CA LEU A 612 -34.82 3.46 -8.59
C LEU A 612 -34.15 2.96 -9.87
N HIS A 613 -33.95 3.84 -10.84
CA HIS A 613 -33.16 3.56 -12.03
C HIS A 613 -31.75 4.09 -11.84
N GLY A 614 -30.74 3.24 -11.91
CA GLY A 614 -29.37 3.59 -11.59
C GLY A 614 -28.34 3.23 -12.65
N ALA A 615 -27.13 3.76 -12.46
CA ALA A 615 -26.01 3.63 -13.38
C ALA A 615 -24.71 3.30 -12.64
N GLY A 616 -23.94 2.36 -13.19
CA GLY A 616 -22.63 1.98 -12.69
C GLY A 616 -22.65 1.28 -11.33
N TRP A 617 -21.46 0.89 -10.88
CA TRP A 617 -21.21 0.09 -9.69
C TRP A 617 -19.94 0.56 -8.96
N GLY A 618 -20.12 1.07 -7.73
CA GLY A 618 -19.08 1.63 -6.88
C GLY A 618 -19.05 3.16 -6.88
N HIS A 619 -18.01 3.73 -6.27
CA HIS A 619 -17.87 5.17 -6.06
C HIS A 619 -17.56 5.98 -7.33
N GLY A 620 -17.07 5.35 -8.41
CA GLY A 620 -16.83 6.01 -9.69
C GLY A 620 -15.59 6.89 -9.80
N VAL A 621 -14.93 7.23 -8.70
CA VAL A 621 -13.66 7.96 -8.74
C VAL A 621 -12.51 7.12 -9.29
N GLY A 622 -11.67 7.73 -10.13
CA GLY A 622 -10.47 7.14 -10.69
C GLY A 622 -10.76 6.11 -11.79
N LEU A 623 -10.10 4.95 -11.74
CA LEU A 623 -10.16 3.95 -12.80
C LEU A 623 -11.45 3.13 -12.77
N CYS A 624 -12.11 2.99 -13.93
CA CYS A 624 -13.22 2.06 -14.12
C CYS A 624 -12.66 0.69 -14.55
N GLN A 625 -12.86 -0.35 -13.74
CA GLN A 625 -12.29 -1.69 -14.02
C GLN A 625 -12.80 -2.27 -15.34
N ILE A 626 -14.11 -2.25 -15.56
CA ILE A 626 -14.71 -2.79 -16.80
C ILE A 626 -14.31 -1.95 -18.01
N GLY A 627 -14.29 -0.62 -17.89
CA GLY A 627 -13.85 0.26 -18.97
C GLY A 627 -12.37 0.04 -19.32
N ALA A 628 -11.50 -0.12 -18.33
CA ALA A 628 -10.09 -0.42 -18.54
C ALA A 628 -9.86 -1.81 -19.17
N ALA A 629 -10.64 -2.81 -18.77
CA ALA A 629 -10.60 -4.13 -19.40
C ALA A 629 -11.06 -4.10 -20.86
N ALA A 630 -12.14 -3.36 -21.17
CA ALA A 630 -12.59 -3.15 -22.54
C ALA A 630 -11.55 -2.42 -23.39
N MET A 631 -10.93 -1.35 -22.86
CA MET A 631 -9.82 -0.66 -23.52
C MET A 631 -8.66 -1.62 -23.82
N SER A 632 -8.32 -2.49 -22.88
CA SER A 632 -7.27 -3.50 -23.07
C SER A 632 -7.65 -4.52 -24.14
N ALA A 633 -8.91 -4.96 -24.20
CA ALA A 633 -9.42 -5.87 -25.23
C ALA A 633 -9.42 -5.22 -26.63
N GLU A 634 -9.59 -3.89 -26.70
CA GLU A 634 -9.44 -3.09 -27.91
C GLU A 634 -7.96 -2.81 -28.29
N GLY A 635 -6.99 -3.34 -27.53
CA GLY A 635 -5.56 -3.23 -27.82
C GLY A 635 -4.87 -1.99 -27.24
N CYS A 636 -5.51 -1.27 -26.30
CA CYS A 636 -4.83 -0.17 -25.59
C CYS A 636 -3.79 -0.72 -24.62
N THR A 637 -2.61 -0.09 -24.58
CA THR A 637 -1.58 -0.41 -23.58
C THR A 637 -1.96 0.11 -22.21
N PHE A 638 -1.37 -0.47 -21.16
CA PHE A 638 -1.64 -0.06 -19.78
C PHE A 638 -1.30 1.40 -19.52
N GLU A 639 -0.27 1.97 -20.15
CA GLU A 639 0.07 3.40 -20.02
C GLU A 639 -1.03 4.28 -20.61
N ARG A 640 -1.65 3.86 -21.72
CA ARG A 640 -2.78 4.57 -22.33
C ARG A 640 -4.04 4.47 -21.47
N ILE A 641 -4.27 3.32 -20.83
CA ILE A 641 -5.34 3.14 -19.85
C ILE A 641 -5.13 4.07 -18.65
N LEU A 642 -3.94 4.06 -18.04
CA LEU A 642 -3.62 4.89 -16.88
C LEU A 642 -3.72 6.38 -17.20
N SER A 643 -3.17 6.82 -18.33
CA SER A 643 -3.26 8.23 -18.75
C SER A 643 -4.67 8.67 -19.12
N HIS A 644 -5.57 7.75 -19.50
CA HIS A 644 -6.98 8.07 -19.71
C HIS A 644 -7.68 8.43 -18.39
N TYR A 645 -7.52 7.61 -17.35
CA TYR A 645 -8.21 7.76 -16.06
C TYR A 645 -7.50 8.71 -15.09
N PHE A 646 -6.17 8.74 -15.07
CA PHE A 646 -5.35 9.56 -14.16
C PHE A 646 -4.58 10.64 -14.94
N ARG A 647 -5.32 11.48 -15.66
CA ARG A 647 -4.72 12.46 -16.58
C ARG A 647 -3.81 13.44 -15.82
N GLY A 648 -2.60 13.65 -16.34
CA GLY A 648 -1.62 14.56 -15.74
C GLY A 648 -0.64 13.88 -14.78
N SER A 649 -0.92 12.65 -14.34
CA SER A 649 0.03 11.84 -13.59
C SER A 649 1.19 11.34 -14.46
N VAL A 650 2.31 11.02 -13.81
CA VAL A 650 3.52 10.49 -14.43
C VAL A 650 3.78 9.07 -13.94
N LEU A 651 4.07 8.17 -14.87
CA LEU A 651 4.49 6.82 -14.55
C LEU A 651 5.96 6.82 -14.10
N THR A 652 6.22 6.41 -12.85
CA THR A 652 7.55 6.44 -12.22
C THR A 652 7.96 5.06 -11.73
N LYS A 653 9.22 4.69 -11.92
CA LYS A 653 9.83 3.44 -11.43
C LYS A 653 10.58 3.70 -10.12
N LEU A 654 10.18 3.02 -9.04
CA LEU A 654 10.80 3.14 -7.73
C LEU A 654 11.95 2.16 -7.52
N TYR A 655 11.79 0.89 -7.93
CA TYR A 655 12.71 -0.22 -7.67
C TYR A 655 12.54 -1.39 -8.65
#